data_AF-A0A5N5NA58-F1
#
_entry.id   AF-A0A5N5NA58-F1
#
_cell.length_a   1.000
_cell.length_b   1.000
_cell.length_c   1.000
_cell.angle_alpha   90.00
_cell.angle_beta   90.00
_cell.angle_gamma   90.00
#
_symmetry.space_group_name_H-M   'P 1'
#
loop_
_entity.id
_entity.type
_entity.pdbx_description
1 polymer ?
#
loop_
_entity_poly.entity_id
_entity_poly.type
_entity_poly.pdbx_seq_one_letter_code
_entity_poly.pdbx_strand_id
1 'polypeptide(L)'
;MVSVGSKALASRRARSCCNLVEDNLMGREDKSYNQGSKNKGMSRKTKNGSFGFDADHSNKSVYGRATDGTAKPKNSSKYQNTFSEPQPSIVRKQVDPETTKYFSEIVNLFESDGVDFEERPVICGNALEEAKGKEFELATDYYISHTLQILLEGCNVDHLCDFLRGCAKVFPLISMDRSGSHVAETALKSLAMQLQDDEAYSVIEETLTNLCKVIVDSPFDMMCNCYGSHVFRSLLCLCGGVPLDSPEFHRAKPSMILAERLNLSTSSAPGNNLSHRHQGFPGLLKFLVLGMLKCSEEDVKSLLVDQYSSLVLQACWKTALKLFAGHDQQLLQIIPVLLNCRKENLTEGNFIEMTAVGDIVELMKEAACSHLMEVILAVSPESLYGEMFAKIFRKSLFELSSHHCGNFVVQALISHARDQEQMECIWEELGPKFRDLLEMGRSGVIASLIATSQRLHIHEHEVCKALADAVCLPNESPMFVVDRILFLESYFACVEKSNWKWPSGSKIHVMGSLILQTVFKFQNIILTRGEGGNHIPCRKRYLGNQTIKMQLIQPYITSLTSMEVDHVLEAAKDAGGARTIEAFLDSNASGKLKHRLINKLRGHFGELAMHSSGSFTVEKCFNASNLSLREAIASDLLSVQSELPKTKQGPYLLRKLDIDGYANRPDQWRSRQASKQSTYKEFYAAFGSGEAKSSKSDSFLADTSKSTSLTKGIKDVRKEIDHHLASSEKYVKHAVVDDVMKLKNKKHKRGHGGASEKASGSVNQKPFLSVDLKKNKRHGQEEQSKASRKKLKV
;
A
#
# COMPACT_ATOMS: atom_id res chain seq x y z
N MET A 1 33.49 -51.68 -21.60
CA MET A 1 32.96 -53.05 -21.78
C MET A 1 31.44 -52.94 -21.67
N VAL A 2 30.70 -53.12 -22.78
CA VAL A 2 29.85 -54.32 -23.06
C VAL A 2 28.78 -54.49 -21.95
N SER A 3 27.56 -53.94 -22.08
CA SER A 3 26.35 -54.44 -22.80
C SER A 3 25.93 -55.87 -22.37
N VAL A 4 24.67 -56.24 -22.14
CA VAL A 4 23.39 -56.16 -22.91
C VAL A 4 22.22 -56.16 -21.88
N GLY A 5 20.97 -55.71 -22.08
CA GLY A 5 20.24 -55.14 -23.22
C GLY A 5 18.84 -55.78 -23.41
N SER A 6 17.86 -55.02 -23.95
CA SER A 6 16.44 -55.39 -24.26
C SER A 6 15.41 -55.19 -23.13
N LYS A 7 14.17 -54.70 -23.38
CA LYS A 7 13.45 -54.45 -24.65
C LYS A 7 12.50 -53.24 -24.51
N ALA A 8 12.20 -52.58 -25.63
CA ALA A 8 11.36 -51.37 -25.72
C ALA A 8 10.08 -51.63 -26.53
N LEU A 9 9.14 -50.67 -26.52
CA LEU A 9 8.44 -50.19 -27.73
C LEU A 9 7.70 -48.87 -27.48
N ALA A 10 7.54 -48.07 -28.53
CA ALA A 10 6.85 -46.78 -28.53
C ALA A 10 5.97 -46.68 -29.78
N SER A 11 4.87 -45.91 -29.73
CA SER A 11 4.29 -45.37 -30.98
C SER A 11 3.44 -44.11 -30.79
N ARG A 12 3.48 -43.34 -31.88
CA ARG A 12 2.83 -42.07 -32.20
C ARG A 12 1.30 -42.08 -32.00
N ARG A 13 0.71 -40.90 -31.79
CA ARG A 13 -0.66 -40.61 -32.23
C ARG A 13 -0.66 -39.53 -33.30
N ALA A 14 -1.34 -39.80 -34.40
CA ALA A 14 -1.52 -38.91 -35.53
C ALA A 14 -2.74 -37.99 -35.34
N ARG A 15 -2.75 -36.86 -36.04
CA ARG A 15 -3.99 -36.13 -36.36
C ARG A 15 -4.71 -36.89 -37.48
N SER A 16 -6.03 -37.02 -37.39
CA SER A 16 -6.89 -37.50 -38.48
C SER A 16 -8.01 -36.51 -38.71
N CYS A 17 -8.27 -36.20 -39.98
CA CYS A 17 -9.43 -35.44 -40.43
C CYS A 17 -10.52 -36.39 -40.96
N CYS A 18 -11.75 -35.88 -41.03
CA CYS A 18 -12.83 -36.26 -41.95
C CYS A 18 -13.49 -34.92 -42.38
N ASN A 19 -13.50 -34.51 -43.66
CA ASN A 19 -14.47 -34.86 -44.71
C ASN A 19 -15.87 -34.23 -44.44
N LEU A 20 -16.55 -33.48 -45.32
CA LEU A 20 -16.45 -33.11 -46.76
C LEU A 20 -16.71 -31.57 -46.91
N VAL A 21 -16.62 -30.85 -48.05
CA VAL A 21 -17.08 -31.08 -49.45
C VAL A 21 -16.14 -30.39 -50.45
N GLU A 22 -16.13 -30.90 -51.68
CA GLU A 22 -15.33 -30.46 -52.83
C GLU A 22 -15.80 -29.10 -53.39
N ASP A 23 -14.91 -28.33 -54.02
CA ASP A 23 -15.06 -28.10 -55.47
C ASP A 23 -13.75 -27.66 -56.17
N ASN A 24 -13.75 -27.77 -57.49
CA ASN A 24 -12.57 -27.73 -58.37
C ASN A 24 -12.20 -26.32 -58.86
N LEU A 25 -10.94 -26.08 -59.23
CA LEU A 25 -10.54 -25.86 -60.65
C LEU A 25 -9.04 -25.52 -60.87
N MET A 26 -8.57 -25.93 -62.06
CA MET A 26 -7.19 -25.94 -62.57
C MET A 26 -6.60 -24.60 -63.08
N GLY A 27 -5.27 -24.58 -63.28
CA GLY A 27 -4.51 -23.66 -64.16
C GLY A 27 -3.16 -23.27 -63.54
N ARG A 28 -1.94 -23.65 -64.00
CA ARG A 28 -1.29 -23.53 -65.33
C ARG A 28 -1.45 -22.11 -65.93
N GLU A 29 -0.48 -21.43 -66.56
CA GLU A 29 0.93 -21.65 -66.97
C GLU A 29 1.49 -20.27 -67.47
N ASP A 30 2.77 -19.93 -67.69
CA ASP A 30 4.11 -20.52 -67.52
C ASP A 30 5.17 -19.37 -67.70
N LYS A 31 6.49 -19.66 -67.60
CA LYS A 31 7.64 -18.93 -68.24
C LYS A 31 7.94 -17.50 -67.72
N SER A 32 9.17 -16.95 -67.82
CA SER A 32 10.48 -17.44 -68.29
C SER A 32 11.60 -16.44 -67.92
N TYR A 33 12.83 -16.94 -67.66
CA TYR A 33 14.19 -16.38 -67.95
C TYR A 33 14.47 -14.85 -67.81
N ASN A 34 15.63 -14.37 -67.33
CA ASN A 34 16.96 -14.95 -67.52
C ASN A 34 18.05 -14.47 -66.50
N GLN A 35 19.20 -15.15 -66.57
CA GLN A 35 20.51 -15.02 -65.91
C GLN A 35 21.08 -13.60 -65.71
N GLY A 36 22.08 -13.34 -64.86
CA GLY A 36 22.97 -14.17 -64.03
C GLY A 36 23.74 -13.25 -63.04
N SER A 37 24.82 -13.54 -62.33
CA SER A 37 25.78 -14.65 -62.25
C SER A 37 26.87 -14.25 -61.22
N LYS A 38 27.12 -15.06 -60.17
CA LYS A 38 28.44 -15.34 -59.48
C LYS A 38 29.29 -14.14 -58.94
N ASN A 39 30.02 -14.18 -57.82
CA ASN A 39 30.47 -15.22 -56.86
C ASN A 39 30.40 -14.62 -55.43
N LYS A 40 29.98 -15.33 -54.38
CA LYS A 40 30.77 -16.27 -53.55
C LYS A 40 32.09 -15.74 -52.96
N GLY A 41 32.06 -15.44 -51.67
CA GLY A 41 33.22 -15.41 -50.75
C GLY A 41 32.77 -15.72 -49.32
N MET A 42 33.26 -16.82 -48.73
CA MET A 42 32.97 -17.21 -47.33
C MET A 42 34.27 -17.36 -46.54
N SER A 43 34.22 -17.06 -45.23
CA SER A 43 35.11 -17.49 -44.12
C SER A 43 35.79 -16.34 -43.37
N ARG A 44 36.03 -16.37 -42.05
CA ARG A 44 35.60 -17.30 -40.97
C ARG A 44 35.76 -16.63 -39.58
N LYS A 45 34.96 -17.11 -38.61
CA LYS A 45 34.94 -16.89 -37.15
C LYS A 45 36.28 -16.56 -36.43
N THR A 46 36.17 -15.75 -35.36
CA THR A 46 36.33 -16.11 -33.91
C THR A 46 35.88 -14.92 -33.05
N LYS A 47 34.82 -14.99 -32.22
CA LYS A 47 34.74 -15.56 -30.84
C LYS A 47 35.72 -14.96 -29.81
N ASN A 48 35.22 -14.03 -28.98
CA ASN A 48 34.97 -14.25 -27.55
C ASN A 48 34.01 -13.19 -27.01
N GLY A 49 33.23 -13.51 -25.97
CA GLY A 49 32.26 -12.60 -25.36
C GLY A 49 32.43 -12.55 -23.84
N SER A 50 31.89 -11.49 -23.24
CA SER A 50 31.67 -11.36 -21.80
C SER A 50 30.18 -11.10 -21.56
N PHE A 51 29.64 -11.59 -20.45
CA PHE A 51 28.21 -11.63 -20.17
C PHE A 51 27.67 -10.29 -19.67
N GLY A 52 26.55 -9.84 -20.24
CA GLY A 52 25.67 -8.81 -19.68
C GLY A 52 24.31 -9.42 -19.33
N PHE A 53 23.66 -8.90 -18.27
CA PHE A 53 22.34 -9.35 -17.83
C PHE A 53 21.24 -8.79 -18.73
N ASP A 54 20.42 -9.67 -19.32
CA ASP A 54 19.16 -9.29 -19.99
C ASP A 54 17.95 -9.51 -19.07
N ALA A 55 17.14 -8.47 -18.89
CA ALA A 55 15.85 -8.51 -18.21
C ALA A 55 14.71 -8.63 -19.23
N ASP A 56 14.23 -9.85 -19.45
CA ASP A 56 13.33 -10.18 -20.55
C ASP A 56 11.86 -9.81 -20.22
N HIS A 57 11.35 -8.72 -20.82
CA HIS A 57 9.92 -8.34 -20.78
C HIS A 57 9.22 -8.72 -22.09
N SER A 58 8.97 -10.01 -22.30
CA SER A 58 8.27 -10.51 -23.50
C SER A 58 6.74 -10.41 -23.38
N ASN A 59 6.14 -9.38 -23.98
CA ASN A 59 4.69 -9.36 -24.25
C ASN A 59 4.40 -10.00 -25.62
N LYS A 60 3.70 -11.14 -25.63
CA LYS A 60 3.29 -11.84 -26.85
C LYS A 60 2.11 -11.13 -27.52
N SER A 61 2.30 -10.71 -28.78
CA SER A 61 1.21 -10.34 -29.66
C SER A 61 0.48 -11.57 -30.21
N VAL A 62 -0.86 -11.52 -30.25
CA VAL A 62 -1.70 -12.45 -31.03
C VAL A 62 -2.40 -11.64 -32.10
N TYR A 63 -2.29 -12.08 -33.36
CA TYR A 63 -2.87 -11.40 -34.51
C TYR A 63 -4.36 -11.75 -34.70
N GLY A 64 -5.21 -10.74 -34.83
CA GLY A 64 -6.55 -10.78 -35.42
C GLY A 64 -6.63 -9.73 -36.54
N ARG A 65 -7.39 -10.00 -37.62
CA ARG A 65 -7.19 -9.35 -38.93
C ARG A 65 -8.37 -8.48 -39.37
N ALA A 66 -8.08 -7.22 -39.75
CA ALA A 66 -8.88 -6.30 -40.60
C ALA A 66 -10.27 -5.86 -40.06
N THR A 67 -10.82 -4.68 -40.38
CA THR A 67 -10.61 -3.82 -41.58
C THR A 67 -10.45 -2.31 -41.28
N ASP A 68 -9.67 -1.67 -42.15
CA ASP A 68 -9.39 -0.25 -42.40
C ASP A 68 -10.02 0.89 -41.57
N GLY A 69 -9.11 1.73 -41.07
CA GLY A 69 -9.33 3.08 -40.53
C GLY A 69 -7.98 3.74 -40.24
N THR A 70 -7.26 4.16 -41.28
CA THR A 70 -5.85 4.58 -41.20
C THR A 70 -5.63 5.92 -40.46
N ALA A 71 -5.56 5.87 -39.13
CA ALA A 71 -4.97 6.92 -38.31
C ALA A 71 -3.56 6.53 -37.87
N LYS A 72 -2.53 7.15 -38.47
CA LYS A 72 -1.15 7.05 -37.94
C LYS A 72 -1.09 7.67 -36.54
N PRO A 73 -0.30 7.13 -35.59
CA PRO A 73 -0.04 7.84 -34.35
C PRO A 73 0.63 9.17 -34.69
N LYS A 74 -0.01 10.28 -34.31
CA LYS A 74 0.63 11.59 -34.37
C LYS A 74 1.71 11.63 -33.29
N ASN A 75 2.97 11.59 -33.69
CA ASN A 75 4.06 12.02 -32.82
C ASN A 75 3.71 13.41 -32.27
N SER A 76 3.75 13.58 -30.96
CA SER A 76 3.51 14.83 -30.24
C SER A 76 4.66 15.83 -30.38
N SER A 77 5.29 15.92 -31.56
CA SER A 77 6.39 16.84 -31.86
C SER A 77 5.91 18.23 -32.29
N LYS A 78 4.74 18.69 -31.81
CA LYS A 78 4.09 19.93 -32.26
C LYS A 78 4.01 21.05 -31.22
N TYR A 79 4.57 20.86 -30.02
CA TYR A 79 4.65 21.89 -28.97
C TYR A 79 6.09 22.31 -28.62
N GLN A 80 7.07 22.01 -29.47
CA GLN A 80 8.47 22.45 -29.28
C GLN A 80 8.80 23.83 -29.87
N ASN A 81 7.83 24.58 -30.39
CA ASN A 81 8.07 25.89 -31.02
C ASN A 81 6.84 26.81 -30.98
N THR A 82 6.46 27.30 -29.79
CA THR A 82 5.82 28.62 -29.65
C THR A 82 5.89 29.12 -28.21
N PHE A 83 6.50 30.30 -28.03
CA PHE A 83 6.43 31.17 -26.83
C PHE A 83 6.94 30.60 -25.50
N SER A 84 8.26 30.55 -25.39
CA SER A 84 8.98 30.99 -24.18
C SER A 84 10.18 31.83 -24.65
N GLU A 85 10.65 32.79 -23.85
CA GLU A 85 11.94 33.39 -24.14
C GLU A 85 13.01 32.29 -24.16
N PRO A 86 13.98 32.32 -25.09
CA PRO A 86 14.99 31.28 -25.19
C PRO A 86 15.88 31.33 -23.94
N GLN A 87 15.58 30.47 -22.97
CA GLN A 87 16.53 30.11 -21.92
C GLN A 87 17.86 29.78 -22.60
N PRO A 88 18.98 30.37 -22.16
CA PRO A 88 20.26 30.16 -22.81
C PRO A 88 20.54 28.67 -22.83
N SER A 89 20.82 28.11 -24.01
CA SER A 89 21.16 26.69 -24.13
C SER A 89 22.48 26.45 -23.39
N ILE A 90 22.38 26.04 -22.13
CA ILE A 90 23.52 25.66 -21.30
C ILE A 90 24.06 24.35 -21.88
N VAL A 91 24.95 24.49 -22.86
CA VAL A 91 25.68 23.38 -23.45
C VAL A 91 26.60 22.84 -22.36
N ARG A 92 26.31 21.62 -21.90
CA ARG A 92 27.16 20.89 -20.96
C ARG A 92 28.59 20.86 -21.49
N LYS A 93 29.53 21.44 -20.74
CA LYS A 93 30.96 21.36 -21.07
C LYS A 93 31.44 19.94 -20.80
N GLN A 94 32.40 19.48 -21.61
CA GLN A 94 33.07 18.21 -21.35
C GLN A 94 33.91 18.34 -20.07
N VAL A 95 33.74 17.41 -19.13
CA VAL A 95 34.55 17.33 -17.91
C VAL A 95 36.00 17.03 -18.30
N ASP A 96 36.95 17.71 -17.67
CA ASP A 96 38.37 17.50 -17.95
C ASP A 96 38.85 16.10 -17.51
N PRO A 97 39.87 15.53 -18.19
CA PRO A 97 40.37 14.19 -17.87
C PRO A 97 40.91 14.06 -16.45
N GLU A 98 41.52 15.12 -15.90
CA GLU A 98 42.02 15.16 -14.53
C GLU A 98 40.88 15.00 -13.51
N THR A 99 39.81 15.78 -13.63
CA THR A 99 38.63 15.70 -12.77
C THR A 99 37.92 14.34 -12.91
N THR A 100 37.83 13.82 -14.13
CA THR A 100 37.27 12.48 -14.38
C THR A 100 38.08 11.40 -13.67
N LYS A 101 39.42 11.50 -13.73
CA LYS A 101 40.33 10.58 -13.04
C LYS A 101 40.19 10.68 -11.53
N TYR A 102 40.15 11.90 -10.97
CA TYR A 102 39.99 12.16 -9.54
C TYR A 102 38.73 11.47 -8.96
N PHE A 103 37.56 11.70 -9.55
CA PHE A 103 36.33 11.07 -9.08
C PHE A 103 36.34 9.54 -9.27
N SER A 104 37.00 9.02 -10.30
CA SER A 104 37.18 7.57 -10.46
C SER A 104 38.09 6.95 -9.37
N GLU A 105 39.15 7.64 -8.95
CA GLU A 105 40.05 7.18 -7.89
C GLU A 105 39.32 7.13 -6.53
N ILE A 106 38.39 8.07 -6.28
CA ILE A 106 37.56 8.07 -5.06
C ILE A 106 36.56 6.90 -5.02
N VAL A 107 35.94 6.51 -6.15
CA VAL A 107 35.08 5.31 -6.17
C VAL A 107 35.89 4.06 -5.85
N ASN A 108 37.06 3.89 -6.48
CA ASN A 108 37.95 2.76 -6.20
C ASN A 108 38.41 2.73 -4.72
N LEU A 109 38.59 3.90 -4.09
CA LEU A 109 38.92 4.03 -2.68
C LEU A 109 37.76 3.59 -1.76
N PHE A 110 36.50 3.78 -2.16
CA PHE A 110 35.34 3.29 -1.39
C PHE A 110 34.94 1.84 -1.70
N GLU A 111 35.30 1.29 -2.86
CA GLU A 111 35.10 -0.12 -3.21
C GLU A 111 36.19 -1.04 -2.64
N SER A 112 37.34 -0.49 -2.26
CA SER A 112 38.31 -1.18 -1.41
C SER A 112 37.97 -0.90 0.05
N ASP A 113 37.67 -1.95 0.84
CA ASP A 113 37.19 -1.89 2.24
C ASP A 113 38.22 -1.34 3.26
N GLY A 114 39.06 -0.37 2.88
CA GLY A 114 40.15 0.21 3.67
C GLY A 114 39.88 1.60 4.26
N VAL A 115 38.72 2.22 3.99
CA VAL A 115 38.32 3.52 4.55
C VAL A 115 37.47 3.34 5.80
N ASP A 116 37.84 4.00 6.90
CA ASP A 116 37.07 3.96 8.14
C ASP A 116 35.77 4.79 8.05
N PHE A 117 34.77 4.43 8.84
CA PHE A 117 33.47 5.12 8.87
C PHE A 117 33.59 6.59 9.30
N GLU A 118 34.57 6.93 10.13
CA GLU A 118 34.88 8.31 10.56
C GLU A 118 35.61 9.12 9.46
N GLU A 119 36.41 8.47 8.60
CA GLU A 119 37.14 9.14 7.52
C GLU A 119 36.25 9.42 6.30
N ARG A 120 35.26 8.55 6.05
CA ARG A 120 34.37 8.62 4.88
C ARG A 120 33.67 9.98 4.71
N PRO A 121 33.05 10.61 5.74
CA PRO A 121 32.41 11.93 5.57
C PRO A 121 33.39 13.05 5.22
N VAL A 122 34.62 12.97 5.71
CA VAL A 122 35.69 13.95 5.41
C VAL A 122 36.15 13.82 3.96
N ILE A 123 36.36 12.60 3.48
CA ILE A 123 36.68 12.32 2.08
C ILE A 123 35.52 12.80 1.17
N CYS A 124 34.27 12.52 1.56
CA CYS A 124 33.11 12.98 0.81
C CYS A 124 33.01 14.52 0.75
N GLY A 125 33.23 15.21 1.87
CA GLY A 125 33.24 16.68 1.92
C GLY A 125 34.32 17.28 1.01
N ASN A 126 35.57 16.82 1.13
CA ASN A 126 36.69 17.28 0.30
C ASN A 126 36.43 17.06 -1.21
N ALA A 127 35.77 15.95 -1.58
CA ALA A 127 35.43 15.67 -2.97
C ALA A 127 34.29 16.56 -3.51
N LEU A 128 33.36 16.99 -2.65
CA LEU A 128 32.31 17.95 -3.00
C LEU A 128 32.85 19.39 -3.07
N GLU A 129 33.89 19.74 -2.32
CA GLU A 129 34.62 21.01 -2.52
C GLU A 129 35.20 21.12 -3.93
N GLU A 130 35.83 20.05 -4.45
CA GLU A 130 36.38 20.03 -5.83
C GLU A 130 35.28 19.95 -6.92
N ALA A 131 34.01 19.74 -6.54
CA ALA A 131 32.87 19.88 -7.44
C ALA A 131 32.38 21.34 -7.57
N LYS A 132 32.83 22.27 -6.72
CA LYS A 132 32.35 23.66 -6.70
C LYS A 132 32.60 24.38 -8.03
N GLY A 133 31.54 24.93 -8.61
CA GLY A 133 31.56 25.57 -9.94
C GLY A 133 31.59 24.61 -11.14
N LYS A 134 31.52 23.29 -10.91
CA LYS A 134 31.37 22.23 -11.93
C LYS A 134 30.17 21.32 -11.67
N GLU A 135 29.28 21.70 -10.75
CA GLU A 135 28.23 20.83 -10.19
C GLU A 135 27.29 20.31 -11.29
N PHE A 136 26.94 21.16 -12.27
CA PHE A 136 26.11 20.79 -13.41
C PHE A 136 26.78 19.75 -14.31
N GLU A 137 28.03 20.01 -14.73
CA GLU A 137 28.78 19.15 -15.64
C GLU A 137 29.05 17.76 -15.04
N LEU A 138 29.26 17.69 -13.72
CA LEU A 138 29.51 16.44 -12.98
C LEU A 138 28.21 15.69 -12.67
N ALA A 139 27.16 16.37 -12.20
CA ALA A 139 25.87 15.73 -11.88
C ALA A 139 25.17 15.15 -13.11
N THR A 140 25.34 15.78 -14.28
CA THR A 140 24.82 15.30 -15.57
C THR A 140 25.78 14.37 -16.31
N ASP A 141 26.90 13.96 -15.68
CA ASP A 141 27.75 12.92 -16.26
C ASP A 141 27.19 11.52 -16.08
N TYR A 142 27.34 10.67 -17.09
CA TYR A 142 26.83 9.31 -17.01
C TYR A 142 27.56 8.45 -15.95
N TYR A 143 28.86 8.67 -15.75
CA TYR A 143 29.66 7.92 -14.78
C TYR A 143 29.80 8.70 -13.47
N ILE A 144 30.20 9.98 -13.51
CA ILE A 144 30.50 10.77 -12.30
C ILE A 144 29.22 11.05 -11.47
N SER A 145 28.02 11.03 -12.07
CA SER A 145 26.76 11.08 -11.31
C SER A 145 26.62 9.93 -10.30
N HIS A 146 27.16 8.74 -10.58
CA HIS A 146 27.14 7.62 -9.64
C HIS A 146 28.11 7.88 -8.48
N THR A 147 29.29 8.44 -8.77
CA THR A 147 30.22 8.92 -7.73
C THR A 147 29.55 9.98 -6.85
N LEU A 148 28.91 10.99 -7.43
CA LEU A 148 28.23 12.05 -6.69
C LEU A 148 27.12 11.53 -5.79
N GLN A 149 26.34 10.52 -6.22
CA GLN A 149 25.35 9.88 -5.35
C GLN A 149 26.01 9.28 -4.09
N ILE A 150 27.10 8.51 -4.25
CA ILE A 150 27.87 7.93 -3.13
C ILE A 150 28.44 9.02 -2.20
N LEU A 151 28.91 10.13 -2.77
CA LEU A 151 29.44 11.27 -2.01
C LEU A 151 28.35 11.96 -1.19
N LEU A 152 27.18 12.22 -1.79
CA LEU A 152 26.04 12.88 -1.15
C LEU A 152 25.40 12.02 -0.05
N GLU A 153 25.40 10.69 -0.18
CA GLU A 153 24.98 9.76 0.88
C GLU A 153 25.98 9.69 2.05
N GLY A 154 27.26 9.95 1.80
CA GLY A 154 28.33 9.83 2.81
C GLY A 154 28.76 11.14 3.47
N CYS A 155 28.44 12.30 2.92
CA CYS A 155 28.87 13.61 3.43
C CYS A 155 28.06 14.09 4.65
N ASN A 156 28.57 15.11 5.35
CA ASN A 156 27.82 15.81 6.41
C ASN A 156 26.78 16.79 5.82
N VAL A 157 25.90 17.32 6.67
CA VAL A 157 24.84 18.25 6.24
C VAL A 157 25.40 19.55 5.64
N ASP A 158 26.52 20.06 6.13
CA ASP A 158 27.10 21.32 5.63
C ASP A 158 27.56 21.23 4.17
N HIS A 159 28.36 20.21 3.81
CA HIS A 159 28.82 20.01 2.44
C HIS A 159 27.65 19.64 1.50
N LEU A 160 26.65 18.90 2.00
CA LEU A 160 25.42 18.60 1.26
C LEU A 160 24.63 19.88 0.93
N CYS A 161 24.46 20.76 1.91
CA CYS A 161 23.79 22.04 1.76
C CYS A 161 24.61 23.03 0.90
N ASP A 162 25.94 23.03 1.01
CA ASP A 162 26.84 23.81 0.16
C ASP A 162 26.72 23.38 -1.32
N PHE A 163 26.75 22.08 -1.61
CA PHE A 163 26.56 21.54 -2.97
C PHE A 163 25.19 21.92 -3.56
N LEU A 164 24.12 21.77 -2.76
CA LEU A 164 22.77 22.18 -3.18
C LEU A 164 22.64 23.69 -3.37
N ARG A 165 23.28 24.52 -2.53
CA ARG A 165 23.33 25.98 -2.73
C ARG A 165 24.14 26.37 -3.97
N GLY A 166 25.24 25.68 -4.26
CA GLY A 166 26.06 25.87 -5.47
C GLY A 166 25.27 25.59 -6.76
N CYS A 167 24.60 24.44 -6.82
CA CYS A 167 23.81 24.06 -7.99
C CYS A 167 22.42 24.73 -8.09
N ALA A 168 21.97 25.51 -7.09
CA ALA A 168 20.57 25.97 -6.98
C ALA A 168 19.99 26.60 -8.27
N LYS A 169 20.76 27.43 -8.97
CA LYS A 169 20.33 28.09 -10.23
C LYS A 169 20.15 27.14 -11.42
N VAL A 170 20.88 26.02 -11.41
CA VAL A 170 20.87 24.98 -12.46
C VAL A 170 20.13 23.72 -12.01
N PHE A 171 19.60 23.70 -10.78
CA PHE A 171 18.91 22.56 -10.19
C PHE A 171 17.73 22.04 -11.03
N PRO A 172 16.89 22.87 -11.69
CA PRO A 172 15.87 22.36 -12.61
C PRO A 172 16.46 21.59 -13.80
N LEU A 173 17.61 22.04 -14.34
CA LEU A 173 18.28 21.36 -15.46
C LEU A 173 18.92 20.03 -15.02
N ILE A 174 19.54 20.00 -13.83
CA ILE A 174 20.03 18.75 -13.21
C ILE A 174 18.86 17.79 -13.00
N SER A 175 17.74 18.28 -12.45
CA SER A 175 16.55 17.48 -12.15
C SER A 175 15.88 16.88 -13.38
N MET A 176 16.02 17.54 -14.54
CA MET A 176 15.46 17.08 -15.81
C MET A 176 16.42 16.19 -16.64
N ASP A 177 17.65 15.98 -16.16
CA ASP A 177 18.62 15.08 -16.79
C ASP A 177 18.46 13.63 -16.32
N ARG A 178 18.77 12.68 -17.21
CA ARG A 178 18.66 11.23 -16.96
C ARG A 178 19.57 10.69 -15.86
N SER A 179 20.67 11.39 -15.57
CA SER A 179 21.66 11.05 -14.54
C SER A 179 21.59 12.05 -13.39
N GLY A 180 21.47 13.35 -13.71
CA GLY A 180 21.35 14.42 -12.73
C GLY A 180 20.12 14.31 -11.82
N SER A 181 19.00 13.78 -12.33
CA SER A 181 17.81 13.51 -11.51
C SER A 181 18.09 12.56 -10.35
N HIS A 182 18.86 11.50 -10.57
CA HIS A 182 19.25 10.58 -9.51
C HIS A 182 20.19 11.25 -8.49
N VAL A 183 21.12 12.11 -8.93
CA VAL A 183 21.94 12.94 -8.02
C VAL A 183 21.06 13.86 -7.16
N ALA A 184 20.05 14.50 -7.75
CA ALA A 184 19.12 15.37 -7.06
C ALA A 184 18.21 14.60 -6.08
N GLU A 185 17.65 13.45 -6.46
CA GLU A 185 16.88 12.59 -5.55
C GLU A 185 17.74 12.09 -4.39
N THR A 186 18.98 11.68 -4.64
CA THR A 186 19.91 11.23 -3.59
C THR A 186 20.26 12.37 -2.64
N ALA A 187 20.50 13.60 -3.12
CA ALA A 187 20.70 14.75 -2.24
C ALA A 187 19.48 15.02 -1.35
N LEU A 188 18.25 14.97 -1.92
CA LEU A 188 17.01 15.13 -1.15
C LEU A 188 16.79 14.00 -0.13
N LYS A 189 17.20 12.77 -0.44
CA LYS A 189 17.20 11.63 0.48
C LYS A 189 18.18 11.81 1.63
N SER A 190 19.41 12.24 1.33
CA SER A 190 20.40 12.56 2.35
C SER A 190 19.92 13.67 3.29
N LEU A 191 19.30 14.73 2.77
CA LEU A 191 18.67 15.77 3.60
C LEU A 191 17.59 15.19 4.52
N ALA A 192 16.72 14.32 4.00
CA ALA A 192 15.63 13.71 4.76
C ALA A 192 16.13 12.92 5.98
N MET A 193 17.26 12.23 5.85
CA MET A 193 17.85 11.45 6.93
C MET A 193 18.39 12.34 8.07
N GLN A 194 18.83 13.56 7.75
CA GLN A 194 19.38 14.53 8.71
C GLN A 194 18.31 15.39 9.43
N LEU A 195 17.01 15.26 9.08
CA LEU A 195 15.90 16.01 9.71
C LEU A 195 15.61 15.65 11.18
N GLN A 196 16.47 14.87 11.84
CA GLN A 196 16.36 14.55 13.27
C GLN A 196 17.26 15.45 14.14
N ASP A 197 18.11 16.26 13.54
CA ASP A 197 18.99 17.21 14.22
C ASP A 197 18.41 18.64 14.12
N ASP A 198 18.20 19.28 15.28
CA ASP A 198 17.65 20.62 15.40
C ASP A 198 18.59 21.69 14.82
N GLU A 199 19.92 21.49 14.86
CA GLU A 199 20.89 22.42 14.27
C GLU A 199 20.87 22.33 12.73
N ALA A 200 20.79 21.10 12.20
CA ALA A 200 20.66 20.84 10.78
C ALA A 200 19.37 21.42 10.18
N TYR A 201 18.24 21.36 10.91
CA TYR A 201 16.92 21.75 10.42
C TYR A 201 16.89 23.16 9.79
N SER A 202 17.53 24.15 10.43
CA SER A 202 17.54 25.53 9.91
C SER A 202 18.35 25.69 8.63
N VAL A 203 19.47 24.97 8.51
CA VAL A 203 20.35 25.01 7.32
C VAL A 203 19.70 24.30 6.14
N ILE A 204 18.98 23.21 6.43
CA ILE A 204 18.16 22.48 5.46
C ILE A 204 16.99 23.37 4.97
N GLU A 205 16.28 24.06 5.88
CA GLU A 205 15.18 24.96 5.50
C GLU A 205 15.64 26.08 4.56
N GLU A 206 16.76 26.75 4.86
CA GLU A 206 17.32 27.80 3.99
C GLU A 206 17.73 27.24 2.62
N THR A 207 18.41 26.09 2.62
CA THR A 207 18.87 25.42 1.38
C THR A 207 17.68 25.05 0.50
N LEU A 208 16.67 24.36 1.05
CA LEU A 208 15.44 24.03 0.35
C LEU A 208 14.71 25.29 -0.11
N THR A 209 14.70 26.37 0.68
CA THR A 209 14.07 27.64 0.30
C THR A 209 14.67 28.22 -0.98
N ASN A 210 15.99 28.11 -1.14
CA ASN A 210 16.67 28.61 -2.33
C ASN A 210 16.40 27.73 -3.56
N LEU A 211 16.35 26.40 -3.41
CA LEU A 211 15.92 25.48 -4.49
C LEU A 211 14.47 25.75 -4.90
N CYS A 212 13.55 25.89 -3.93
CA CYS A 212 12.13 26.09 -4.18
C CYS A 212 11.85 27.39 -4.94
N LYS A 213 12.60 28.48 -4.67
CA LYS A 213 12.48 29.74 -5.44
C LYS A 213 12.73 29.51 -6.93
N VAL A 214 13.88 28.91 -7.27
CA VAL A 214 14.28 28.67 -8.68
C VAL A 214 13.31 27.72 -9.38
N ILE A 215 12.79 26.70 -8.68
CA ILE A 215 11.79 25.77 -9.23
C ILE A 215 10.44 26.47 -9.48
N VAL A 216 10.02 27.39 -8.59
CA VAL A 216 8.76 28.13 -8.72
C VAL A 216 8.80 29.23 -9.80
N ASP A 217 10.00 29.65 -10.23
CA ASP A 217 10.15 30.59 -11.35
C ASP A 217 9.83 29.94 -12.72
N SER A 218 10.03 28.62 -12.89
CA SER A 218 9.55 27.85 -14.06
C SER A 218 9.24 26.39 -13.71
N PRO A 219 8.08 26.10 -13.08
CA PRO A 219 7.77 24.75 -12.59
C PRO A 219 7.27 23.82 -13.70
N PHE A 220 6.71 24.35 -14.79
CA PHE A 220 6.00 23.59 -15.83
C PHE A 220 6.88 22.52 -16.49
N ASP A 221 8.04 22.91 -17.01
CA ASP A 221 8.96 21.99 -17.71
C ASP A 221 9.39 20.83 -16.81
N MET A 222 9.71 21.14 -15.55
CA MET A 222 10.15 20.14 -14.57
C MET A 222 9.02 19.18 -14.18
N MET A 223 7.77 19.66 -14.09
CA MET A 223 6.59 18.83 -13.80
C MET A 223 6.25 17.87 -14.94
N CYS A 224 6.35 18.33 -16.19
CA CYS A 224 6.06 17.55 -17.40
C CYS A 224 7.24 16.62 -17.81
N ASN A 225 8.42 16.79 -17.21
CA ASN A 225 9.60 15.98 -17.53
C ASN A 225 9.58 14.60 -16.84
N CYS A 226 9.98 13.56 -17.56
CA CYS A 226 9.97 12.18 -17.07
C CYS A 226 10.93 11.91 -15.90
N TYR A 227 12.01 12.70 -15.77
CA TYR A 227 12.95 12.68 -14.66
C TYR A 227 12.64 13.77 -13.63
N GLY A 228 12.36 15.00 -14.10
CA GLY A 228 12.03 16.15 -13.25
C GLY A 228 10.84 15.89 -12.32
N SER A 229 9.81 15.19 -12.81
CA SER A 229 8.66 14.78 -12.03
C SER A 229 8.97 13.80 -10.89
N HIS A 230 10.06 13.03 -10.95
CA HIS A 230 10.53 12.22 -9.82
C HIS A 230 11.11 13.12 -8.73
N VAL A 231 12.07 13.99 -9.10
CA VAL A 231 12.69 14.95 -8.17
C VAL A 231 11.66 15.88 -7.54
N PHE A 232 10.69 16.39 -8.31
CA PHE A 232 9.62 17.27 -7.79
C PHE A 232 8.77 16.55 -6.73
N ARG A 233 8.42 15.27 -6.94
CA ARG A 233 7.68 14.47 -5.96
C ARG A 233 8.49 14.19 -4.70
N SER A 234 9.78 13.92 -4.86
CA SER A 234 10.71 13.77 -3.74
C SER A 234 10.80 15.07 -2.92
N LEU A 235 10.93 16.23 -3.59
CA LEU A 235 10.93 17.55 -2.93
C LEU A 235 9.62 17.83 -2.18
N LEU A 236 8.46 17.54 -2.80
CA LEU A 236 7.15 17.68 -2.15
C LEU A 236 7.05 16.80 -0.89
N CYS A 237 7.49 15.54 -0.96
CA CYS A 237 7.46 14.63 0.19
C CYS A 237 8.42 15.07 1.32
N LEU A 238 9.60 15.59 0.97
CA LEU A 238 10.56 16.16 1.92
C LEU A 238 9.98 17.38 2.65
N CYS A 239 9.47 18.37 1.90
CA CYS A 239 8.71 19.49 2.48
C CYS A 239 7.48 19.02 3.26
N GLY A 240 6.95 17.84 2.90
CA GLY A 240 5.86 17.14 3.56
C GLY A 240 6.17 16.49 4.91
N GLY A 241 7.44 16.28 5.26
CA GLY A 241 7.82 15.42 6.39
C GLY A 241 7.45 13.94 6.19
N VAL A 242 7.29 13.51 4.93
CA VAL A 242 6.86 12.16 4.53
C VAL A 242 8.06 11.35 4.05
N PRO A 243 8.21 10.07 4.46
CA PRO A 243 9.29 9.20 3.97
C PRO A 243 9.31 9.08 2.44
N LEU A 244 10.46 9.38 1.83
CA LEU A 244 10.65 9.43 0.38
C LEU A 244 10.47 8.06 -0.30
N ASP A 245 10.88 6.98 0.35
CA ASP A 245 10.71 5.62 -0.18
C ASP A 245 9.27 5.08 -0.02
N SER A 246 8.32 5.90 0.44
CA SER A 246 6.93 5.49 0.55
C SER A 246 6.32 5.24 -0.85
N PRO A 247 5.94 3.99 -1.19
CA PRO A 247 5.40 3.69 -2.51
C PRO A 247 4.11 4.46 -2.77
N GLU A 248 3.39 4.86 -1.72
CA GLU A 248 2.12 5.61 -1.79
C GLU A 248 2.21 6.92 -2.62
N PHE A 249 3.39 7.54 -2.66
CA PHE A 249 3.66 8.84 -3.29
C PHE A 249 4.35 8.72 -4.65
N HIS A 250 5.21 7.70 -4.84
CA HIS A 250 5.98 7.52 -6.08
C HIS A 250 5.32 6.55 -7.09
N ARG A 251 4.66 5.49 -6.60
CA ARG A 251 3.74 4.61 -7.36
C ARG A 251 3.05 3.62 -6.40
N ALA A 252 1.88 3.97 -5.90
CA ALA A 252 1.19 3.14 -4.90
C ALA A 252 0.88 1.75 -5.49
N LYS A 253 1.11 0.69 -4.72
CA LYS A 253 0.75 -0.67 -5.16
C LYS A 253 -0.77 -0.73 -5.38
N PRO A 254 -1.28 -1.14 -6.55
CA PRO A 254 -2.73 -1.15 -6.82
C PRO A 254 -3.55 -1.93 -5.80
N SER A 255 -2.96 -3.00 -5.22
CA SER A 255 -3.58 -3.78 -4.14
C SER A 255 -3.79 -3.02 -2.83
N MET A 256 -2.95 -2.02 -2.51
CA MET A 256 -3.14 -1.17 -1.32
C MET A 256 -4.30 -0.20 -1.52
N ILE A 257 -4.31 0.53 -2.65
CA ILE A 257 -5.42 1.43 -3.02
C ILE A 257 -6.74 0.65 -3.02
N LEU A 258 -6.76 -0.54 -3.62
CA LEU A 258 -7.97 -1.35 -3.73
C LEU A 258 -8.43 -1.89 -2.35
N ALA A 259 -7.51 -2.25 -1.46
CA ALA A 259 -7.85 -2.72 -0.11
C ALA A 259 -8.41 -1.60 0.78
N GLU A 260 -7.92 -0.38 0.63
CA GLU A 260 -8.47 0.83 1.26
C GLU A 260 -9.86 1.16 0.70
N ARG A 261 -9.97 1.29 -0.63
CA ARG A 261 -11.19 1.59 -1.39
C ARG A 261 -12.38 0.67 -1.04
N LEU A 262 -12.09 -0.63 -0.86
CA LEU A 262 -13.10 -1.65 -0.58
C LEU A 262 -13.31 -1.90 0.92
N ASN A 263 -12.74 -1.10 1.82
CA ASN A 263 -12.79 -1.31 3.28
C ASN A 263 -12.33 -2.73 3.69
N LEU A 264 -11.38 -3.29 2.92
CA LEU A 264 -10.86 -4.65 3.11
C LEU A 264 -9.65 -4.70 4.04
N SER A 265 -8.90 -3.60 4.15
CA SER A 265 -7.77 -3.44 5.06
C SER A 265 -8.16 -3.76 6.52
N THR A 266 -7.83 -4.96 6.99
CA THR A 266 -7.75 -5.26 8.43
C THR A 266 -6.67 -4.37 9.01
N SER A 267 -7.07 -3.25 9.60
CA SER A 267 -6.19 -2.14 9.98
C SER A 267 -4.72 -2.54 10.19
N SER A 268 -3.84 -2.16 9.26
CA SER A 268 -2.58 -1.57 9.74
C SER A 268 -3.01 -0.52 10.74
N ALA A 269 -2.59 -0.67 12.00
CA ALA A 269 -2.99 0.29 13.02
C ALA A 269 -2.63 1.70 12.51
N PRO A 270 -3.46 2.72 12.74
CA PRO A 270 -3.10 4.12 12.46
C PRO A 270 -2.00 4.56 13.45
N GLY A 271 -0.81 3.98 13.27
CA GLY A 271 0.23 3.85 14.31
C GLY A 271 1.50 3.14 13.84
N ASN A 272 1.45 2.12 12.97
CA ASN A 272 2.66 1.36 12.59
C ASN A 272 3.40 1.87 11.34
N ASN A 273 2.81 2.77 10.56
CA ASN A 273 3.51 3.55 9.53
C ASN A 273 3.71 5.03 9.95
N LEU A 274 3.35 5.38 11.19
CA LEU A 274 3.55 6.73 11.75
C LEU A 274 4.88 6.87 12.48
N SER A 275 5.64 5.78 12.66
CA SER A 275 6.86 5.72 13.47
C SER A 275 8.04 6.56 12.96
N HIS A 276 7.95 7.11 11.74
CA HIS A 276 8.92 8.06 11.17
C HIS A 276 8.20 9.18 10.40
N ARG A 277 7.31 9.93 11.06
CA ARG A 277 6.92 11.27 10.56
C ARG A 277 8.01 12.25 10.98
N HIS A 278 8.81 12.70 10.04
CA HIS A 278 9.81 13.74 10.27
C HIS A 278 9.13 15.11 10.38
N GLN A 279 9.80 16.07 11.02
CA GLN A 279 9.37 17.45 11.01
C GLN A 279 9.56 17.99 9.57
N GLY A 280 8.44 18.19 8.86
CA GLY A 280 8.44 18.78 7.51
C GLY A 280 8.49 20.31 7.56
N PHE A 281 8.38 20.94 6.39
CA PHE A 281 8.43 22.40 6.19
C PHE A 281 7.10 22.93 5.63
N PRO A 282 6.03 23.11 6.43
CA PRO A 282 4.70 23.44 5.93
C PRO A 282 4.61 24.77 5.15
N GLY A 283 5.39 25.77 5.56
CA GLY A 283 5.49 27.05 4.84
C GLY A 283 6.09 26.89 3.45
N LEU A 284 7.09 26.02 3.33
CA LEU A 284 7.79 25.74 2.08
C LEU A 284 6.97 24.85 1.14
N LEU A 285 6.28 23.84 1.68
CA LEU A 285 5.29 23.08 0.93
C LEU A 285 4.20 24.01 0.37
N LYS A 286 3.66 24.91 1.19
CA LYS A 286 2.66 25.89 0.74
C LYS A 286 3.21 26.82 -0.35
N PHE A 287 4.47 27.26 -0.25
CA PHE A 287 5.12 28.07 -1.27
C PHE A 287 5.26 27.30 -2.60
N LEU A 288 5.75 26.05 -2.57
CA LEU A 288 5.84 25.18 -3.74
C LEU A 288 4.47 24.96 -4.39
N VAL A 289 3.46 24.53 -3.62
CA VAL A 289 2.13 24.20 -4.15
C VAL A 289 1.44 25.42 -4.75
N LEU A 290 1.57 26.60 -4.13
CA LEU A 290 1.06 27.84 -4.74
C LEU A 290 1.86 28.24 -5.98
N GLY A 291 3.17 27.98 -6.01
CA GLY A 291 4.03 28.22 -7.16
C GLY A 291 3.68 27.36 -8.38
N MET A 292 3.45 26.06 -8.17
CA MET A 292 3.00 25.12 -9.21
C MET A 292 1.70 25.56 -9.92
N LEU A 293 0.87 26.36 -9.25
CA LEU A 293 -0.42 26.84 -9.76
C LEU A 293 -0.38 28.28 -10.28
N LYS A 294 0.80 28.91 -10.37
CA LYS A 294 1.00 30.21 -11.04
C LYS A 294 1.28 30.02 -12.53
N CYS A 295 0.40 29.31 -13.22
CA CYS A 295 0.52 28.99 -14.64
C CYS A 295 -0.71 29.49 -15.42
N SER A 296 -0.62 29.57 -16.75
CA SER A 296 -1.73 30.01 -17.60
C SER A 296 -2.87 28.98 -17.63
N GLU A 297 -4.01 29.34 -18.22
CA GLU A 297 -5.12 28.39 -18.35
C GLU A 297 -4.76 27.21 -19.26
N GLU A 298 -4.04 27.52 -20.32
CA GLU A 298 -3.51 26.61 -21.32
C GLU A 298 -2.49 25.66 -20.70
N ASP A 299 -1.64 26.17 -19.80
CA ASP A 299 -0.69 25.36 -19.03
C ASP A 299 -1.43 24.43 -18.06
N VAL A 300 -2.42 24.92 -17.30
CA VAL A 300 -3.21 24.07 -16.39
C VAL A 300 -3.88 22.93 -17.16
N LYS A 301 -4.52 23.23 -18.30
CA LYS A 301 -5.15 22.20 -19.15
C LYS A 301 -4.12 21.18 -19.66
N SER A 302 -2.91 21.62 -20.01
CA SER A 302 -1.80 20.75 -20.39
C SER A 302 -1.29 19.88 -19.23
N LEU A 303 -1.18 20.45 -18.02
CA LEU A 303 -0.76 19.75 -16.79
C LEU A 303 -1.77 18.69 -16.32
N LEU A 304 -3.05 18.82 -16.66
CA LEU A 304 -4.08 17.83 -16.31
C LEU A 304 -4.04 16.58 -17.20
N VAL A 305 -3.58 16.72 -18.46
CA VAL A 305 -3.53 15.62 -19.44
C VAL A 305 -2.14 14.97 -19.57
N ASP A 306 -1.06 15.66 -19.19
CA ASP A 306 0.27 15.03 -19.15
C ASP A 306 0.39 14.00 -18.01
N GLN A 307 1.10 12.91 -18.33
CA GLN A 307 1.26 11.76 -17.45
C GLN A 307 2.16 12.08 -16.24
N TYR A 308 3.20 12.89 -16.43
CA TYR A 308 4.19 13.18 -15.41
C TYR A 308 3.69 14.27 -14.45
N SER A 309 3.13 15.35 -15.00
CA SER A 309 2.49 16.41 -14.21
C SER A 309 1.34 15.87 -13.37
N SER A 310 0.49 14.97 -13.89
CA SER A 310 -0.56 14.31 -13.11
C SER A 310 0.01 13.54 -11.93
N LEU A 311 1.14 12.83 -12.09
CA LEU A 311 1.80 12.16 -10.97
C LEU A 311 2.34 13.16 -9.93
N VAL A 312 2.91 14.29 -10.36
CA VAL A 312 3.34 15.36 -9.43
C VAL A 312 2.15 15.94 -8.67
N LEU A 313 1.04 16.21 -9.36
CA LEU A 313 -0.20 16.70 -8.75
C LEU A 313 -0.79 15.67 -7.77
N GLN A 314 -0.87 14.39 -8.12
CA GLN A 314 -1.32 13.33 -7.21
C GLN A 314 -0.45 13.22 -5.95
N ALA A 315 0.87 13.33 -6.07
CA ALA A 315 1.78 13.32 -4.93
C ALA A 315 1.61 14.59 -4.08
N CYS A 316 1.51 15.76 -4.71
CA CYS A 316 1.16 17.03 -4.06
C CYS A 316 -0.11 16.86 -3.21
N TRP A 317 -1.20 16.33 -3.79
CA TRP A 317 -2.46 16.13 -3.09
C TRP A 317 -2.39 15.13 -1.93
N LYS A 318 -1.65 14.02 -2.08
CA LYS A 318 -1.45 13.07 -0.97
C LYS A 318 -0.60 13.65 0.16
N THR A 319 0.41 14.45 -0.17
CA THR A 319 1.27 15.10 0.83
C THR A 319 0.51 16.20 1.54
N ALA A 320 -0.23 17.01 0.77
CA ALA A 320 -1.22 17.96 1.24
C ALA A 320 -2.20 17.29 2.21
N LEU A 321 -2.84 16.16 1.85
CA LEU A 321 -3.76 15.43 2.75
C LEU A 321 -3.14 15.10 4.11
N LYS A 322 -1.91 14.57 4.15
CA LYS A 322 -1.28 14.11 5.40
C LYS A 322 -0.80 15.23 6.33
N LEU A 323 -0.70 16.46 5.83
CA LEU A 323 -0.36 17.66 6.60
C LEU A 323 -1.54 18.60 6.85
N PHE A 324 -2.43 18.75 5.87
CA PHE A 324 -3.62 19.61 5.90
C PHE A 324 -4.89 18.88 6.36
N ALA A 325 -4.75 17.72 7.02
CA ALA A 325 -5.85 17.12 7.78
C ALA A 325 -6.34 18.13 8.84
N GLY A 326 -7.51 18.74 8.60
CA GLY A 326 -8.04 19.85 9.40
C GLY A 326 -7.63 21.26 8.94
N HIS A 327 -7.15 21.45 7.71
CA HIS A 327 -6.85 22.76 7.10
C HIS A 327 -7.68 22.98 5.82
N ASP A 328 -8.97 22.68 5.88
CA ASP A 328 -9.92 22.66 4.75
C ASP A 328 -9.86 23.92 3.87
N GLN A 329 -9.65 25.09 4.49
CA GLN A 329 -9.53 26.40 3.81
C GLN A 329 -8.40 26.45 2.77
N GLN A 330 -7.39 25.58 2.82
CA GLN A 330 -6.35 25.48 1.79
C GLN A 330 -6.80 24.60 0.63
N LEU A 331 -7.40 23.43 0.91
CA LEU A 331 -7.96 22.54 -0.11
C LEU A 331 -9.06 23.25 -0.93
N LEU A 332 -9.94 23.99 -0.25
CA LEU A 332 -10.98 24.83 -0.87
C LEU A 332 -10.45 25.96 -1.77
N GLN A 333 -9.16 26.31 -1.69
CA GLN A 333 -8.55 27.30 -2.57
C GLN A 333 -7.77 26.70 -3.74
N ILE A 334 -7.20 25.51 -3.55
CA ILE A 334 -6.27 24.88 -4.49
C ILE A 334 -7.05 23.98 -5.47
N ILE A 335 -8.10 23.27 -5.01
CA ILE A 335 -8.89 22.37 -5.88
C ILE A 335 -9.66 23.14 -6.97
N PRO A 336 -10.39 24.24 -6.68
CA PRO A 336 -11.10 24.98 -7.74
C PRO A 336 -10.17 25.51 -8.82
N VAL A 337 -8.97 25.98 -8.45
CA VAL A 337 -7.95 26.46 -9.42
C VAL A 337 -7.51 25.35 -10.37
N LEU A 338 -7.29 24.11 -9.90
CA LEU A 338 -7.00 22.97 -10.78
C LEU A 338 -8.21 22.53 -11.62
N LEU A 339 -9.44 22.69 -11.13
CA LEU A 339 -10.66 22.45 -11.90
C LEU A 339 -11.04 23.63 -12.80
N ASN A 340 -10.10 24.55 -13.05
CA ASN A 340 -10.26 25.77 -13.85
C ASN A 340 -11.41 26.70 -13.40
N CYS A 341 -11.85 26.55 -12.14
CA CYS A 341 -12.88 27.37 -11.50
C CYS A 341 -12.20 28.52 -10.74
N ARG A 342 -12.06 29.68 -11.37
CA ARG A 342 -11.35 30.84 -10.79
C ARG A 342 -12.19 31.54 -9.71
N LYS A 343 -11.50 32.25 -8.81
CA LYS A 343 -12.06 32.81 -7.56
C LYS A 343 -13.03 34.00 -7.72
N GLU A 344 -13.31 34.49 -8.92
CA GLU A 344 -13.84 35.84 -9.11
C GLU A 344 -15.33 36.01 -8.72
N ASN A 345 -16.12 34.93 -8.64
CA ASN A 345 -17.56 34.98 -8.32
C ASN A 345 -18.04 33.95 -7.27
N LEU A 346 -17.14 33.44 -6.41
CA LEU A 346 -17.49 32.37 -5.47
C LEU A 346 -18.12 32.94 -4.17
N THR A 347 -19.45 32.90 -4.08
CA THR A 347 -20.15 32.98 -2.79
C THR A 347 -19.88 31.72 -1.95
N GLU A 348 -19.98 31.83 -0.63
CA GLU A 348 -19.81 30.70 0.29
C GLU A 348 -20.74 29.52 -0.11
N GLY A 349 -20.14 28.38 -0.47
CA GLY A 349 -20.86 27.19 -0.95
C GLY A 349 -21.09 27.07 -2.47
N ASN A 350 -20.40 27.87 -3.29
CA ASN A 350 -20.45 27.78 -4.75
C ASN A 350 -19.02 27.88 -5.34
N PHE A 351 -18.30 26.76 -5.40
CA PHE A 351 -16.90 26.65 -5.84
C PHE A 351 -16.71 26.28 -7.32
N ILE A 352 -17.74 25.72 -7.98
CA ILE A 352 -17.65 25.13 -9.34
C ILE A 352 -18.61 25.83 -10.30
N GLU A 353 -18.09 26.42 -11.37
CA GLU A 353 -18.93 27.04 -12.41
C GLU A 353 -19.58 25.99 -13.31
N MET A 354 -20.88 26.16 -13.61
CA MET A 354 -21.63 25.20 -14.43
C MET A 354 -21.12 25.10 -15.88
N THR A 355 -20.51 26.17 -16.38
CA THR A 355 -19.80 26.25 -17.68
C THR A 355 -18.61 25.29 -17.74
N ALA A 356 -17.88 25.11 -16.64
CA ALA A 356 -16.70 24.24 -16.59
C ALA A 356 -17.05 22.74 -16.48
N VAL A 357 -18.28 22.38 -16.11
CA VAL A 357 -18.68 20.99 -15.86
C VAL A 357 -18.48 20.10 -17.09
N GLY A 358 -18.80 20.59 -18.29
CA GLY A 358 -18.62 19.82 -19.54
C GLY A 358 -17.16 19.47 -19.79
N ASP A 359 -16.27 20.45 -19.68
CA ASP A 359 -14.82 20.27 -19.83
C ASP A 359 -14.26 19.32 -18.77
N ILE A 360 -14.71 19.45 -17.51
CA ILE A 360 -14.30 18.57 -16.40
C ILE A 360 -14.73 17.11 -16.64
N VAL A 361 -15.95 16.87 -17.13
CA VAL A 361 -16.46 15.52 -17.45
C VAL A 361 -15.66 14.88 -18.59
N GLU A 362 -15.27 15.66 -19.61
CA GLU A 362 -14.43 15.13 -20.69
C GLU A 362 -13.00 14.86 -20.22
N LEU A 363 -12.43 15.73 -19.37
CA LEU A 363 -11.14 15.47 -18.73
C LEU A 363 -11.13 14.19 -17.89
N MET A 364 -12.23 13.81 -17.22
CA MET A 364 -12.33 12.51 -16.51
C MET A 364 -12.22 11.27 -17.43
N LYS A 365 -12.34 11.44 -18.75
CA LYS A 365 -12.15 10.37 -19.72
C LYS A 365 -10.67 10.18 -20.08
N GLU A 366 -9.82 11.17 -19.82
CA GLU A 366 -8.36 11.06 -19.96
C GLU A 366 -7.71 10.30 -18.80
N ALA A 367 -6.71 9.47 -19.11
CA ALA A 367 -6.08 8.58 -18.12
C ALA A 367 -5.29 9.34 -17.02
N ALA A 368 -4.65 10.44 -17.39
CA ALA A 368 -3.90 11.28 -16.46
C ALA A 368 -4.84 12.01 -15.48
N CYS A 369 -5.90 12.65 -15.98
CA CYS A 369 -6.82 13.40 -15.14
C CYS A 369 -7.77 12.48 -14.35
N SER A 370 -8.15 11.30 -14.86
CA SER A 370 -8.95 10.34 -14.07
C SER A 370 -8.24 9.91 -12.78
N HIS A 371 -6.93 9.59 -12.86
CA HIS A 371 -6.15 9.24 -11.67
C HIS A 371 -5.92 10.42 -10.72
N LEU A 372 -5.83 11.64 -11.24
CA LEU A 372 -5.79 12.85 -10.43
C LEU A 372 -7.13 13.05 -9.69
N MET A 373 -8.25 12.87 -10.37
CA MET A 373 -9.59 13.04 -9.79
C MET A 373 -9.92 11.96 -8.75
N GLU A 374 -9.43 10.73 -8.91
CA GLU A 374 -9.49 9.71 -7.86
C GLU A 374 -8.84 10.20 -6.54
N VAL A 375 -7.73 10.94 -6.62
CA VAL A 375 -7.08 11.54 -5.46
C VAL A 375 -7.85 12.77 -4.96
N ILE A 376 -8.29 13.67 -5.85
CA ILE A 376 -9.10 14.85 -5.45
C ILE A 376 -10.32 14.41 -4.64
N LEU A 377 -11.10 13.44 -5.11
CA LEU A 377 -12.28 12.92 -4.40
C LEU A 377 -11.96 12.29 -3.03
N ALA A 378 -10.76 11.71 -2.88
CA ALA A 378 -10.31 11.17 -1.59
C ALA A 378 -9.95 12.28 -0.59
N VAL A 379 -9.43 13.42 -1.06
CA VAL A 379 -8.96 14.52 -0.21
C VAL A 379 -9.96 15.67 -0.04
N SER A 380 -11.00 15.77 -0.87
CA SER A 380 -11.96 16.89 -0.84
C SER A 380 -12.66 17.05 0.52
N PRO A 381 -12.71 18.28 1.08
CA PRO A 381 -13.59 18.63 2.19
C PRO A 381 -15.06 18.36 1.86
N GLU A 382 -15.88 18.16 2.88
CA GLU A 382 -17.28 17.72 2.76
C GLU A 382 -18.13 18.65 1.86
N SER A 383 -18.01 19.97 2.04
CA SER A 383 -18.74 20.96 1.24
C SER A 383 -18.39 20.90 -0.25
N LEU A 384 -17.10 20.82 -0.58
CA LEU A 384 -16.63 20.71 -1.96
C LEU A 384 -16.95 19.35 -2.57
N TYR A 385 -16.83 18.27 -1.80
CA TYR A 385 -17.23 16.94 -2.24
C TYR A 385 -18.73 16.91 -2.61
N GLY A 386 -19.59 17.46 -1.76
CA GLY A 386 -21.03 17.55 -2.01
C GLY A 386 -21.37 18.37 -3.26
N GLU A 387 -20.65 19.48 -3.48
CA GLU A 387 -20.84 20.29 -4.69
C GLU A 387 -20.35 19.58 -5.95
N MET A 388 -19.17 18.94 -5.92
CA MET A 388 -18.67 18.10 -7.01
C MET A 388 -19.68 16.99 -7.35
N PHE A 389 -20.20 16.30 -6.35
CA PHE A 389 -21.22 15.27 -6.50
C PHE A 389 -22.48 15.82 -7.19
N ALA A 390 -23.03 16.93 -6.68
CA ALA A 390 -24.29 17.51 -7.15
C ALA A 390 -24.20 18.12 -8.56
N LYS A 391 -23.06 18.72 -8.93
CA LYS A 391 -22.89 19.43 -10.21
C LYS A 391 -22.24 18.61 -11.32
N ILE A 392 -21.26 17.76 -11.00
CA ILE A 392 -20.44 17.06 -12.00
C ILE A 392 -20.89 15.61 -12.20
N PHE A 393 -21.21 14.90 -11.11
CA PHE A 393 -21.42 13.46 -11.16
C PHE A 393 -22.90 13.05 -11.28
N ARG A 394 -23.80 13.75 -10.58
CA ARG A 394 -25.25 13.45 -10.60
C ARG A 394 -25.81 13.54 -12.01
N LYS A 395 -26.57 12.52 -12.42
CA LYS A 395 -27.12 12.23 -13.77
C LYS A 395 -26.12 11.72 -14.81
N SER A 396 -24.83 11.61 -14.47
CA SER A 396 -23.76 11.13 -15.36
C SER A 396 -23.01 9.90 -14.81
N LEU A 397 -23.48 9.31 -13.69
CA LEU A 397 -22.76 8.21 -13.03
C LEU A 397 -22.64 6.98 -13.93
N PHE A 398 -23.69 6.62 -14.68
CA PHE A 398 -23.67 5.45 -15.55
C PHE A 398 -22.78 5.64 -16.80
N GLU A 399 -22.76 6.84 -17.41
CA GLU A 399 -21.86 7.16 -18.52
C GLU A 399 -20.40 7.02 -18.08
N LEU A 400 -20.03 7.72 -17.00
CA LEU A 400 -18.68 7.68 -16.45
C LEU A 400 -18.28 6.27 -16.01
N SER A 401 -19.20 5.51 -15.39
CA SER A 401 -18.98 4.10 -15.00
C SER A 401 -18.73 3.18 -16.19
N SER A 402 -19.27 3.50 -17.36
CA SER A 402 -19.08 2.73 -18.59
C SER A 402 -17.70 3.01 -19.21
N HIS A 403 -17.16 4.23 -19.02
CA HIS A 403 -15.89 4.65 -19.61
C HIS A 403 -14.66 3.92 -19.03
N HIS A 404 -13.64 3.67 -19.86
CA HIS A 404 -12.47 2.89 -19.44
C HIS A 404 -11.57 3.62 -18.41
N CYS A 405 -11.56 4.96 -18.41
CA CYS A 405 -10.93 5.77 -17.36
C CYS A 405 -11.94 6.22 -16.29
N GLY A 406 -13.11 6.73 -16.70
CA GLY A 406 -14.08 7.38 -15.82
C GLY A 406 -14.62 6.47 -14.72
N ASN A 407 -14.69 5.15 -14.96
CA ASN A 407 -15.16 4.20 -13.96
C ASN A 407 -14.29 4.19 -12.70
N PHE A 408 -12.99 4.49 -12.80
CA PHE A 408 -12.11 4.58 -11.64
C PHE A 408 -12.41 5.83 -10.79
N VAL A 409 -12.76 6.94 -11.44
CA VAL A 409 -13.26 8.15 -10.77
C VAL A 409 -14.56 7.86 -10.03
N VAL A 410 -15.51 7.16 -10.66
CA VAL A 410 -16.77 6.78 -9.99
C VAL A 410 -16.55 5.80 -8.85
N GLN A 411 -15.61 4.86 -8.96
CA GLN A 411 -15.21 4.02 -7.83
C GLN A 411 -14.68 4.85 -6.65
N ALA A 412 -13.82 5.83 -6.90
CA ALA A 412 -13.30 6.73 -5.88
C ALA A 412 -14.41 7.60 -5.27
N LEU A 413 -15.34 8.12 -6.08
CA LEU A 413 -16.53 8.85 -5.63
C LEU A 413 -17.34 8.00 -4.64
N ILE A 414 -17.81 6.83 -5.10
CA ILE A 414 -18.64 5.93 -4.29
C ILE A 414 -17.95 5.60 -2.96
N SER A 415 -16.68 5.19 -2.99
CA SER A 415 -15.92 4.86 -1.78
C SER A 415 -15.81 6.00 -0.77
N HIS A 416 -15.92 7.26 -1.21
CA HIS A 416 -15.88 8.46 -0.38
C HIS A 416 -17.25 9.11 -0.12
N ALA A 417 -18.38 8.52 -0.54
CA ALA A 417 -19.71 9.01 -0.19
C ALA A 417 -19.87 9.15 1.35
N ARG A 418 -20.42 10.29 1.79
CA ARG A 418 -20.47 10.71 3.20
C ARG A 418 -21.84 10.48 3.83
N ASP A 419 -22.90 10.80 3.11
CA ASP A 419 -24.27 10.84 3.62
C ASP A 419 -25.23 9.86 2.89
N GLN A 420 -26.49 9.86 3.34
CA GLN A 420 -27.54 9.00 2.80
C GLN A 420 -28.08 9.49 1.45
N GLU A 421 -28.22 10.79 1.23
CA GLU A 421 -28.77 11.36 -0.01
C GLU A 421 -27.86 11.05 -1.22
N GLN A 422 -26.54 11.15 -1.02
CA GLN A 422 -25.52 10.75 -1.98
C GLN A 422 -25.66 9.26 -2.32
N MET A 423 -25.79 8.40 -1.32
CA MET A 423 -25.90 6.95 -1.52
C MET A 423 -27.21 6.57 -2.22
N GLU A 424 -28.32 7.24 -1.91
CA GLU A 424 -29.61 7.08 -2.59
C GLU A 424 -29.51 7.51 -4.07
N CYS A 425 -28.94 8.70 -4.36
CA CYS A 425 -28.72 9.16 -5.74
C CYS A 425 -27.82 8.20 -6.55
N ILE A 426 -26.74 7.70 -5.94
CA ILE A 426 -25.86 6.71 -6.58
C ILE A 426 -26.64 5.41 -6.87
N TRP A 427 -27.50 4.99 -5.93
CA TRP A 427 -28.29 3.77 -6.07
C TRP A 427 -29.35 3.88 -7.17
N GLU A 428 -30.02 5.03 -7.30
CA GLU A 428 -31.00 5.29 -8.37
C GLU A 428 -30.38 5.16 -9.77
N GLU A 429 -29.18 5.70 -9.98
CA GLU A 429 -28.50 5.66 -11.28
C GLU A 429 -27.80 4.32 -11.58
N LEU A 430 -27.13 3.71 -10.58
CA LEU A 430 -26.27 2.54 -10.81
C LEU A 430 -26.88 1.21 -10.38
N GLY A 431 -27.78 1.17 -9.39
CA GLY A 431 -28.38 -0.06 -8.87
C GLY A 431 -29.10 -0.89 -9.95
N PRO A 432 -29.99 -0.31 -10.77
CA PRO A 432 -30.63 -0.98 -11.90
C PRO A 432 -29.66 -1.45 -13.00
N LYS A 433 -28.40 -0.97 -12.98
CA LYS A 433 -27.39 -1.11 -14.02
C LYS A 433 -26.29 -2.14 -13.70
N PHE A 434 -26.45 -2.91 -12.63
CA PHE A 434 -25.47 -3.92 -12.23
C PHE A 434 -25.15 -4.93 -13.35
N ARG A 435 -26.16 -5.46 -14.06
CA ARG A 435 -25.92 -6.41 -15.17
C ARG A 435 -25.09 -5.77 -16.29
N ASP A 436 -25.49 -4.58 -16.74
CA ASP A 436 -24.79 -3.82 -17.79
C ASP A 436 -23.31 -3.57 -17.39
N LEU A 437 -23.07 -3.16 -16.14
CA LEU A 437 -21.72 -2.92 -15.62
C LEU A 437 -20.87 -4.19 -15.54
N LEU A 438 -21.44 -5.34 -15.18
CA LEU A 438 -20.71 -6.63 -15.17
C LEU A 438 -20.37 -7.08 -16.60
N GLU A 439 -21.30 -6.93 -17.55
CA GLU A 439 -21.10 -7.25 -18.97
C GLU A 439 -20.03 -6.35 -19.62
N MET A 440 -19.93 -5.09 -19.21
CA MET A 440 -18.83 -4.17 -19.60
C MET A 440 -17.51 -4.37 -18.82
N GLY A 441 -17.43 -5.37 -17.94
CA GLY A 441 -16.24 -5.64 -17.11
C GLY A 441 -15.99 -4.63 -15.98
N ARG A 442 -16.93 -3.73 -15.69
CA ARG A 442 -16.84 -2.63 -14.70
C ARG A 442 -17.14 -3.07 -13.26
N SER A 443 -16.75 -4.30 -12.93
CA SER A 443 -17.01 -4.94 -11.62
C SER A 443 -16.44 -4.16 -10.41
N GLY A 444 -15.42 -3.34 -10.59
CA GLY A 444 -14.88 -2.47 -9.53
C GLY A 444 -15.88 -1.41 -9.03
N VAL A 445 -16.76 -0.91 -9.89
CA VAL A 445 -17.82 0.06 -9.51
C VAL A 445 -18.79 -0.61 -8.53
N ILE A 446 -19.22 -1.83 -8.86
CA ILE A 446 -20.09 -2.66 -8.01
C ILE A 446 -19.39 -3.01 -6.69
N ALA A 447 -18.12 -3.41 -6.72
CA ALA A 447 -17.34 -3.68 -5.51
C ALA A 447 -17.28 -2.47 -4.57
N SER A 448 -17.09 -1.27 -5.12
CA SER A 448 -17.06 -0.01 -4.38
C SER A 448 -18.43 0.34 -3.77
N LEU A 449 -19.52 0.07 -4.50
CA LEU A 449 -20.89 0.28 -4.00
C LEU A 449 -21.25 -0.67 -2.87
N ILE A 450 -20.86 -1.94 -2.97
CA ILE A 450 -21.01 -2.94 -1.90
C ILE A 450 -20.23 -2.53 -0.65
N ALA A 451 -18.96 -2.13 -0.80
CA ALA A 451 -18.12 -1.70 0.31
C ALA A 451 -18.62 -0.41 0.99
N THR A 452 -19.24 0.49 0.22
CA THR A 452 -19.80 1.76 0.72
C THR A 452 -21.15 1.55 1.41
N SER A 453 -22.01 0.75 0.80
CA SER A 453 -23.26 0.27 1.40
C SER A 453 -23.01 -0.34 2.78
N GLN A 454 -21.98 -1.20 2.90
CA GLN A 454 -21.57 -1.77 4.18
C GLN A 454 -20.99 -0.74 5.17
N ARG A 455 -20.25 0.27 4.68
CA ARG A 455 -19.64 1.33 5.53
C ARG A 455 -20.68 2.29 6.10
N LEU A 456 -21.73 2.59 5.33
CA LEU A 456 -22.80 3.53 5.72
C LEU A 456 -24.02 2.84 6.34
N HIS A 457 -24.15 1.51 6.20
CA HIS A 457 -25.35 0.72 6.53
C HIS A 457 -26.60 1.13 5.74
N ILE A 458 -26.42 1.42 4.45
CA ILE A 458 -27.46 1.91 3.53
C ILE A 458 -27.54 0.98 2.31
N HIS A 459 -28.75 0.63 1.88
CA HIS A 459 -29.02 -0.27 0.74
C HIS A 459 -28.35 -1.66 0.80
N GLU A 460 -27.97 -2.15 1.99
CA GLU A 460 -27.24 -3.43 2.15
C GLU A 460 -27.96 -4.62 1.52
N HIS A 461 -29.30 -4.64 1.64
CA HIS A 461 -30.16 -5.67 1.06
C HIS A 461 -30.32 -5.51 -0.45
N GLU A 462 -30.60 -4.28 -0.89
CA GLU A 462 -30.88 -3.92 -2.27
C GLU A 462 -29.65 -4.20 -3.15
N VAL A 463 -28.46 -3.83 -2.66
CA VAL A 463 -27.17 -4.11 -3.31
C VAL A 463 -26.87 -5.62 -3.35
N CYS A 464 -27.04 -6.34 -2.23
CA CYS A 464 -26.83 -7.79 -2.20
C CYS A 464 -27.79 -8.55 -3.13
N LYS A 465 -29.04 -8.07 -3.24
CA LYS A 465 -30.04 -8.63 -4.13
C LYS A 465 -29.72 -8.32 -5.60
N ALA A 466 -29.44 -7.07 -5.95
CA ALA A 466 -29.12 -6.69 -7.33
C ALA A 466 -27.88 -7.40 -7.88
N LEU A 467 -26.85 -7.64 -7.05
CA LEU A 467 -25.71 -8.47 -7.45
C LEU A 467 -26.13 -9.92 -7.75
N ALA A 468 -26.98 -10.53 -6.93
CA ALA A 468 -27.48 -11.88 -7.18
C ALA A 468 -28.35 -11.92 -8.45
N ASP A 469 -29.29 -10.99 -8.60
CA ASP A 469 -30.19 -10.87 -9.76
C ASP A 469 -29.42 -10.55 -11.07
N ALA A 470 -28.24 -9.93 -10.99
CA ALA A 470 -27.38 -9.65 -12.14
C ALA A 470 -26.58 -10.88 -12.62
N VAL A 471 -26.22 -11.82 -11.73
CA VAL A 471 -25.50 -13.05 -12.09
C VAL A 471 -26.41 -14.27 -12.28
N CYS A 472 -27.61 -14.28 -11.67
CA CYS A 472 -28.63 -15.29 -11.93
C CYS A 472 -29.28 -15.14 -13.30
N LEU A 473 -29.83 -16.23 -13.83
CA LEU A 473 -30.80 -16.21 -14.92
C LEU A 473 -32.23 -16.07 -14.35
N PRO A 474 -33.21 -15.58 -15.14
CA PRO A 474 -34.60 -15.48 -14.69
C PRO A 474 -35.15 -16.83 -14.20
N ASN A 475 -35.79 -16.82 -13.03
CA ASN A 475 -36.35 -18.01 -12.35
C ASN A 475 -35.34 -19.08 -11.92
N GLU A 476 -34.04 -18.79 -11.92
CA GLU A 476 -33.01 -19.74 -11.50
C GLU A 476 -32.82 -19.77 -9.97
N SER A 477 -32.46 -20.94 -9.44
CA SER A 477 -32.06 -21.08 -8.04
C SER A 477 -30.73 -20.35 -7.78
N PRO A 478 -30.55 -19.66 -6.64
CA PRO A 478 -29.31 -18.94 -6.32
C PRO A 478 -28.10 -19.86 -6.02
N MET A 479 -28.14 -21.13 -6.39
CA MET A 479 -27.10 -22.14 -6.11
C MET A 479 -25.76 -21.84 -6.79
N PHE A 480 -25.74 -21.12 -7.92
CA PHE A 480 -24.53 -20.85 -8.71
C PHE A 480 -24.01 -19.40 -8.63
N VAL A 481 -24.55 -18.59 -7.70
CA VAL A 481 -24.18 -17.18 -7.54
C VAL A 481 -22.69 -17.02 -7.24
N VAL A 482 -22.14 -17.82 -6.33
CA VAL A 482 -20.73 -17.74 -5.94
C VAL A 482 -19.83 -18.26 -7.04
N ASP A 483 -20.16 -19.40 -7.66
CA ASP A 483 -19.44 -19.99 -8.79
C ASP A 483 -19.26 -18.98 -9.94
N ARG A 484 -20.35 -18.28 -10.30
CA ARG A 484 -20.35 -17.26 -11.36
C ARG A 484 -19.58 -16.01 -10.99
N ILE A 485 -19.61 -15.57 -9.72
CA ILE A 485 -18.85 -14.40 -9.29
C ILE A 485 -17.35 -14.73 -9.21
N LEU A 486 -16.97 -15.94 -8.76
CA LEU A 486 -15.58 -16.40 -8.80
C LEU A 486 -15.01 -16.45 -10.22
N PHE A 487 -15.84 -16.72 -11.23
CA PHE A 487 -15.44 -16.76 -12.64
C PHE A 487 -16.17 -15.74 -13.50
N LEU A 488 -16.33 -14.53 -12.97
CA LEU A 488 -17.13 -13.44 -13.57
C LEU A 488 -16.88 -13.24 -15.06
N GLU A 489 -15.61 -13.09 -15.45
CA GLU A 489 -15.19 -12.89 -16.84
C GLU A 489 -15.56 -14.09 -17.74
N SER A 490 -15.34 -15.32 -17.28
CA SER A 490 -15.70 -16.54 -18.01
C SER A 490 -17.22 -16.70 -18.17
N TYR A 491 -18.00 -16.33 -17.14
CA TYR A 491 -19.45 -16.40 -17.19
C TYR A 491 -20.04 -15.36 -18.16
N PHE A 492 -19.60 -14.10 -18.08
CA PHE A 492 -20.12 -13.05 -18.95
C PHE A 492 -19.62 -13.14 -20.40
N ALA A 493 -18.41 -13.68 -20.63
CA ALA A 493 -17.92 -14.04 -21.97
C ALA A 493 -18.62 -15.26 -22.58
N CYS A 494 -19.43 -16.01 -21.82
CA CYS A 494 -20.16 -17.15 -22.33
C CYS A 494 -21.37 -16.72 -23.16
N VAL A 495 -21.43 -17.21 -24.41
CA VAL A 495 -22.54 -16.95 -25.34
C VAL A 495 -23.85 -17.52 -24.79
N GLU A 496 -23.84 -18.78 -24.36
CA GLU A 496 -25.00 -19.48 -23.79
C GLU A 496 -24.84 -19.62 -22.26
N LYS A 497 -25.25 -18.60 -21.53
CA LYS A 497 -25.12 -18.50 -20.06
C LYS A 497 -25.74 -19.70 -19.30
N SER A 498 -26.74 -20.37 -19.87
CA SER A 498 -27.36 -21.58 -19.32
C SER A 498 -26.48 -22.84 -19.41
N ASN A 499 -25.53 -22.86 -20.35
CA ASN A 499 -24.60 -23.97 -20.59
C ASN A 499 -23.22 -23.74 -19.93
N TRP A 500 -23.04 -22.59 -19.25
CA TRP A 500 -21.82 -22.29 -18.52
C TRP A 500 -21.60 -23.27 -17.35
N LYS A 501 -20.36 -23.70 -17.17
CA LYS A 501 -19.91 -24.62 -16.12
C LYS A 501 -18.60 -24.13 -15.53
N TRP A 502 -18.28 -24.64 -14.33
CA TRP A 502 -17.02 -24.37 -13.64
C TRP A 502 -15.80 -24.66 -14.55
N PRO A 503 -14.94 -23.66 -14.83
CA PRO A 503 -13.85 -23.80 -15.78
C PRO A 503 -12.57 -24.33 -15.10
N SER A 504 -12.56 -25.62 -14.74
CA SER A 504 -11.47 -26.25 -13.98
C SER A 504 -10.06 -25.95 -14.52
N GLY A 505 -9.14 -25.62 -13.61
CA GLY A 505 -7.77 -25.21 -13.88
C GLY A 505 -7.61 -23.71 -14.20
N SER A 506 -8.70 -22.95 -14.25
CA SER A 506 -8.66 -21.50 -14.51
C SER A 506 -8.43 -20.70 -13.22
N LYS A 507 -7.76 -19.55 -13.33
CA LYS A 507 -7.62 -18.62 -12.19
C LYS A 507 -8.96 -17.96 -11.87
N ILE A 508 -9.23 -17.80 -10.58
CA ILE A 508 -10.42 -17.08 -10.10
C ILE A 508 -10.25 -15.58 -10.36
N HIS A 509 -11.35 -14.93 -10.74
CA HIS A 509 -11.40 -13.51 -11.05
C HIS A 509 -11.18 -12.68 -9.77
N VAL A 510 -10.11 -11.88 -9.75
CA VAL A 510 -9.66 -11.15 -8.54
C VAL A 510 -10.75 -10.23 -7.98
N MET A 511 -11.40 -9.41 -8.82
CA MET A 511 -12.47 -8.53 -8.34
C MET A 511 -13.71 -9.32 -7.89
N GLY A 512 -13.99 -10.48 -8.50
CA GLY A 512 -15.07 -11.38 -8.07
C GLY A 512 -14.85 -11.92 -6.67
N SER A 513 -13.63 -12.39 -6.38
CA SER A 513 -13.23 -12.77 -5.03
C SER A 513 -13.35 -11.60 -4.03
N LEU A 514 -12.91 -10.39 -4.40
CA LEU A 514 -13.00 -9.21 -3.52
C LEU A 514 -14.45 -8.79 -3.24
N ILE A 515 -15.33 -8.84 -4.25
CA ILE A 515 -16.78 -8.66 -4.09
C ILE A 515 -17.33 -9.64 -3.06
N LEU A 516 -17.02 -10.94 -3.19
CA LEU A 516 -17.50 -11.95 -2.26
C LEU A 516 -16.92 -11.78 -0.84
N GLN A 517 -15.65 -11.38 -0.72
CA GLN A 517 -15.03 -11.04 0.57
C GLN A 517 -15.79 -9.92 1.27
N THR A 518 -16.17 -8.86 0.56
CA THR A 518 -16.99 -7.76 1.12
C THR A 518 -18.40 -8.25 1.45
N VAL A 519 -19.06 -9.01 0.56
CA VAL A 519 -20.41 -9.55 0.80
C VAL A 519 -20.45 -10.40 2.08
N PHE A 520 -19.46 -11.27 2.32
CA PHE A 520 -19.43 -12.09 3.53
C PHE A 520 -19.17 -11.31 4.84
N LYS A 521 -18.82 -10.01 4.77
CA LYS A 521 -18.74 -9.14 5.95
C LYS A 521 -20.07 -8.50 6.38
N PHE A 522 -21.13 -8.53 5.55
CA PHE A 522 -22.44 -8.01 5.98
C PHE A 522 -22.96 -8.78 7.19
N GLN A 523 -23.46 -8.05 8.19
CA GLN A 523 -24.07 -8.65 9.36
C GLN A 523 -25.54 -8.94 9.08
N ASN A 524 -26.04 -10.10 9.52
CA ASN A 524 -27.48 -10.36 9.46
C ASN A 524 -28.16 -9.51 10.53
N ILE A 525 -28.66 -8.33 10.16
CA ILE A 525 -29.39 -7.43 11.08
C ILE A 525 -30.67 -8.14 11.54
N ILE A 526 -30.80 -8.28 12.86
CA ILE A 526 -32.03 -8.75 13.49
C ILE A 526 -32.87 -7.51 13.81
N LEU A 527 -33.77 -7.14 12.91
CA LEU A 527 -34.74 -6.08 13.17
C LEU A 527 -35.78 -6.57 14.18
N THR A 528 -35.53 -6.32 15.46
CA THR A 528 -36.57 -6.35 16.49
C THR A 528 -37.38 -5.06 16.41
N ARG A 529 -38.64 -5.15 16.00
CA ARG A 529 -39.56 -4.00 16.01
C ARG A 529 -39.74 -3.52 17.45
N GLY A 530 -39.13 -2.39 17.78
CA GLY A 530 -39.33 -1.72 19.07
C GLY A 530 -40.75 -1.17 19.21
N GLU A 531 -41.33 -1.32 20.39
CA GLU A 531 -42.61 -0.68 20.74
C GLU A 531 -42.35 0.73 21.30
N GLY A 532 -42.93 1.76 20.67
CA GLY A 532 -42.86 3.17 21.12
C GLY A 532 -42.79 4.15 19.95
N GLY A 533 -43.80 5.00 19.68
CA GLY A 533 -45.10 5.10 20.35
C GLY A 533 -46.09 6.03 19.63
N ASN A 534 -47.31 6.08 20.19
CA ASN A 534 -48.40 7.05 19.98
C ASN A 534 -49.22 7.09 18.66
N HIS A 535 -50.44 6.54 18.79
CA HIS A 535 -51.72 6.96 18.19
C HIS A 535 -51.96 6.93 16.66
N ILE A 536 -52.74 5.94 16.21
CA ILE A 536 -54.11 6.06 15.65
C ILE A 536 -54.79 4.67 15.79
N PRO A 537 -56.08 4.55 16.17
CA PRO A 537 -56.70 3.25 16.40
C PRO A 537 -57.55 2.76 15.21
N CYS A 538 -57.29 1.54 14.70
CA CYS A 538 -58.38 0.61 14.31
C CYS A 538 -57.94 -0.85 14.04
N ARG A 539 -58.78 -1.78 14.51
CA ARG A 539 -58.87 -3.23 14.21
C ARG A 539 -57.59 -4.10 14.29
N LYS A 540 -57.47 -4.75 15.45
CA LYS A 540 -56.68 -5.97 15.67
C LYS A 540 -56.97 -7.06 14.61
N ARG A 541 -55.91 -7.66 14.07
CA ARG A 541 -55.90 -9.08 13.68
C ARG A 541 -54.57 -9.67 14.14
N TYR A 542 -54.62 -10.80 14.84
CA TYR A 542 -53.43 -11.47 15.37
C TYR A 542 -52.55 -11.96 14.22
N LEU A 543 -51.34 -11.40 14.12
CA LEU A 543 -50.16 -12.01 13.50
C LEU A 543 -49.04 -11.87 14.53
N GLY A 544 -48.38 -12.99 14.84
CA GLY A 544 -47.42 -13.05 15.95
C GLY A 544 -46.17 -12.20 15.72
N ASN A 545 -45.36 -12.04 16.77
CA ASN A 545 -44.08 -11.33 16.76
C ASN A 545 -43.09 -12.02 15.82
N GLN A 546 -43.20 -11.77 14.53
CA GLN A 546 -42.36 -12.36 13.50
C GLN A 546 -41.10 -11.51 13.36
N THR A 547 -40.03 -11.95 14.01
CA THR A 547 -38.68 -11.39 13.81
C THR A 547 -38.28 -11.58 12.35
N ILE A 548 -38.39 -10.54 11.53
CA ILE A 548 -37.94 -10.56 10.14
C ILE A 548 -36.41 -10.55 10.16
N LYS A 549 -35.82 -11.74 10.13
CA LYS A 549 -34.39 -11.93 10.03
C LYS A 549 -33.98 -11.68 8.58
N MET A 550 -33.74 -10.41 8.23
CA MET A 550 -33.28 -10.05 6.89
C MET A 550 -31.96 -10.76 6.60
N GLN A 551 -32.05 -11.69 5.65
CA GLN A 551 -31.06 -12.73 5.43
C GLN A 551 -30.19 -12.38 4.22
N LEU A 552 -29.63 -11.16 4.27
CA LEU A 552 -28.92 -10.44 3.21
C LEU A 552 -28.04 -11.34 2.33
N ILE A 553 -27.25 -12.19 2.99
CA ILE A 553 -26.21 -13.01 2.38
C ILE A 553 -26.59 -14.48 2.15
N GLN A 554 -27.86 -14.88 2.35
CA GLN A 554 -28.26 -16.28 2.18
C GLN A 554 -28.12 -16.85 0.77
N PRO A 555 -28.35 -16.11 -0.35
CA PRO A 555 -28.05 -16.62 -1.68
C PRO A 555 -26.59 -17.10 -1.79
N TYR A 556 -25.66 -16.27 -1.31
CA TYR A 556 -24.22 -16.53 -1.32
C TYR A 556 -23.82 -17.68 -0.39
N ILE A 557 -24.37 -17.74 0.83
CA ILE A 557 -24.14 -18.87 1.76
C ILE A 557 -24.70 -20.18 1.18
N THR A 558 -25.88 -20.13 0.57
CA THR A 558 -26.52 -21.31 -0.04
C THR A 558 -25.69 -21.82 -1.20
N SER A 559 -25.24 -20.93 -2.08
CA SER A 559 -24.36 -21.24 -3.21
C SER A 559 -23.05 -21.88 -2.73
N LEU A 560 -22.24 -21.17 -1.93
CA LEU A 560 -20.94 -21.66 -1.46
C LEU A 560 -21.04 -22.98 -0.70
N THR A 561 -22.08 -23.17 0.12
CA THR A 561 -22.26 -24.44 0.84
C THR A 561 -22.86 -25.56 -0.01
N SER A 562 -23.34 -25.27 -1.22
CA SER A 562 -23.85 -26.26 -2.19
C SER A 562 -22.82 -26.68 -3.24
N MET A 563 -21.82 -25.86 -3.56
CA MET A 563 -20.70 -26.16 -4.49
C MET A 563 -20.13 -27.58 -4.36
N GLU A 564 -19.77 -28.21 -5.47
CA GLU A 564 -19.20 -29.56 -5.46
C GLU A 564 -17.86 -29.64 -4.73
N VAL A 565 -17.48 -30.85 -4.26
CA VAL A 565 -16.25 -31.07 -3.47
C VAL A 565 -15.02 -30.57 -4.22
N ASP A 566 -14.91 -30.93 -5.50
CA ASP A 566 -13.77 -30.55 -6.35
C ASP A 566 -13.70 -29.04 -6.57
N HIS A 567 -14.84 -28.35 -6.75
CA HIS A 567 -14.88 -26.89 -6.89
C HIS A 567 -14.44 -26.17 -5.60
N VAL A 568 -14.86 -26.67 -4.43
CA VAL A 568 -14.43 -26.12 -3.12
C VAL A 568 -12.94 -26.35 -2.89
N LEU A 569 -12.41 -27.52 -3.29
CA LEU A 569 -10.98 -27.83 -3.22
C LEU A 569 -10.15 -26.95 -4.17
N GLU A 570 -10.61 -26.76 -5.41
CA GLU A 570 -9.96 -25.89 -6.39
C GLU A 570 -9.95 -24.43 -5.93
N ALA A 571 -11.09 -23.94 -5.43
CA ALA A 571 -11.19 -22.60 -4.83
C ALA A 571 -10.24 -22.44 -3.63
N ALA A 572 -10.10 -23.45 -2.77
CA ALA A 572 -9.17 -23.38 -1.62
C ALA A 572 -7.68 -23.40 -2.01
N LYS A 573 -7.33 -23.87 -3.22
CA LYS A 573 -5.96 -23.82 -3.77
C LYS A 573 -5.64 -22.49 -4.45
N ASP A 574 -6.62 -21.86 -5.08
CA ASP A 574 -6.49 -20.53 -5.67
C ASP A 574 -6.38 -19.42 -4.60
N ALA A 575 -5.63 -18.35 -4.89
CA ALA A 575 -5.40 -17.27 -3.92
C ALA A 575 -6.64 -16.38 -3.66
N GLY A 576 -7.48 -16.15 -4.66
CA GLY A 576 -8.76 -15.44 -4.52
C GLY A 576 -9.85 -16.34 -3.94
N GLY A 577 -9.94 -17.59 -4.39
CA GLY A 577 -10.90 -18.56 -3.84
C GLY A 577 -10.67 -18.83 -2.35
N ALA A 578 -9.41 -18.98 -1.93
CA ALA A 578 -9.02 -19.10 -0.53
C ALA A 578 -9.55 -17.93 0.31
N ARG A 579 -9.34 -16.68 -0.14
CA ARG A 579 -9.83 -15.48 0.57
C ARG A 579 -11.36 -15.42 0.64
N THR A 580 -12.07 -15.88 -0.38
CA THR A 580 -13.54 -16.01 -0.34
C THR A 580 -13.99 -17.01 0.72
N ILE A 581 -13.33 -18.17 0.80
CA ILE A 581 -13.62 -19.20 1.83
C ILE A 581 -13.30 -18.66 3.23
N GLU A 582 -12.15 -18.01 3.41
CA GLU A 582 -11.76 -17.35 4.68
C GLU A 582 -12.81 -16.34 5.14
N ALA A 583 -13.27 -15.45 4.25
CA ALA A 583 -14.30 -14.45 4.56
C ALA A 583 -15.64 -15.10 4.96
N PHE A 584 -16.05 -16.19 4.30
CA PHE A 584 -17.22 -16.96 4.73
C PHE A 584 -17.01 -17.63 6.11
N LEU A 585 -15.82 -18.15 6.40
CA LEU A 585 -15.48 -18.76 7.70
C LEU A 585 -15.41 -17.73 8.83
N ASP A 586 -15.10 -16.47 8.54
CA ASP A 586 -15.17 -15.35 9.50
C ASP A 586 -16.59 -14.75 9.61
N SER A 587 -17.45 -14.89 8.59
CA SER A 587 -18.81 -14.31 8.54
C SER A 587 -19.74 -14.75 9.68
N ASN A 588 -20.89 -14.07 9.82
CA ASN A 588 -21.96 -14.46 10.75
C ASN A 588 -22.79 -15.69 10.28
N ALA A 589 -22.29 -16.51 9.36
CA ALA A 589 -22.90 -17.79 8.99
C ALA A 589 -22.91 -18.79 10.16
N SER A 590 -23.97 -19.60 10.27
CA SER A 590 -24.08 -20.57 11.37
C SER A 590 -22.97 -21.62 11.33
N GLY A 591 -22.51 -22.07 12.50
CA GLY A 591 -21.47 -23.11 12.60
C GLY A 591 -21.83 -24.40 11.85
N LYS A 592 -23.12 -24.76 11.74
CA LYS A 592 -23.58 -25.91 10.94
C LYS A 592 -23.23 -25.75 9.44
N LEU A 593 -23.35 -24.54 8.91
CA LEU A 593 -23.05 -24.23 7.50
C LEU A 593 -21.53 -24.13 7.27
N LYS A 594 -20.79 -23.54 8.20
CA LYS A 594 -19.31 -23.55 8.18
C LYS A 594 -18.76 -24.98 8.21
N HIS A 595 -19.23 -25.82 9.14
CA HIS A 595 -18.87 -27.24 9.19
C HIS A 595 -19.25 -28.00 7.91
N ARG A 596 -20.36 -27.68 7.23
CA ARG A 596 -20.73 -28.31 5.95
C ARG A 596 -19.68 -28.06 4.87
N LEU A 597 -19.16 -26.82 4.77
CA LEU A 597 -18.09 -26.49 3.83
C LEU A 597 -16.78 -27.18 4.22
N ILE A 598 -16.39 -27.09 5.50
CA ILE A 598 -15.14 -27.69 6.01
C ILE A 598 -15.11 -29.21 5.79
N ASN A 599 -16.25 -29.92 5.95
CA ASN A 599 -16.32 -31.36 5.68
C ASN A 599 -15.99 -31.74 4.23
N LYS A 600 -16.19 -30.84 3.24
CA LYS A 600 -15.83 -31.09 1.84
C LYS A 600 -14.31 -31.08 1.61
N LEU A 601 -13.54 -30.44 2.49
CA LEU A 601 -12.07 -30.37 2.41
C LEU A 601 -11.36 -31.49 3.19
N ARG A 602 -12.11 -32.40 3.83
CA ARG A 602 -11.56 -33.52 4.59
C ARG A 602 -10.79 -34.49 3.69
N GLY A 603 -9.58 -34.89 4.10
CA GLY A 603 -8.65 -35.66 3.29
C GLY A 603 -7.70 -34.80 2.45
N HIS A 604 -7.96 -33.48 2.33
CA HIS A 604 -7.18 -32.55 1.52
C HIS A 604 -6.44 -31.48 2.33
N PHE A 605 -6.61 -31.41 3.66
CA PHE A 605 -5.95 -30.38 4.47
C PHE A 605 -4.41 -30.48 4.44
N GLY A 606 -3.86 -31.69 4.30
CA GLY A 606 -2.41 -31.89 4.12
C GLY A 606 -1.90 -31.28 2.81
N GLU A 607 -2.61 -31.49 1.70
CA GLU A 607 -2.27 -30.88 0.40
C GLU A 607 -2.42 -29.34 0.47
N LEU A 608 -3.54 -28.84 0.99
CA LEU A 608 -3.81 -27.40 1.11
C LEU A 608 -2.77 -26.67 1.97
N ALA A 609 -2.26 -27.31 3.02
CA ALA A 609 -1.24 -26.71 3.89
C ALA A 609 0.11 -26.47 3.17
N MET A 610 0.39 -27.20 2.10
CA MET A 610 1.59 -27.01 1.29
C MET A 610 1.47 -25.79 0.35
N HIS A 611 0.26 -25.30 0.09
CA HIS A 611 0.01 -24.09 -0.70
C HIS A 611 0.13 -22.81 0.15
N SER A 612 0.72 -21.76 -0.43
CA SER A 612 0.97 -20.48 0.26
C SER A 612 -0.29 -19.71 0.69
N SER A 613 -1.38 -19.85 -0.06
CA SER A 613 -2.73 -19.39 0.31
C SER A 613 -3.43 -20.42 1.20
N GLY A 614 -3.45 -21.68 0.77
CA GLY A 614 -4.16 -22.77 1.44
C GLY A 614 -3.76 -22.98 2.90
N SER A 615 -2.52 -22.70 3.30
CA SER A 615 -2.09 -22.75 4.71
C SER A 615 -2.92 -21.84 5.63
N PHE A 616 -3.34 -20.66 5.16
CA PHE A 616 -4.21 -19.75 5.93
C PHE A 616 -5.66 -20.26 5.96
N THR A 617 -6.15 -20.83 4.86
CA THR A 617 -7.46 -21.48 4.78
C THR A 617 -7.57 -22.66 5.74
N VAL A 618 -6.54 -23.50 5.84
CA VAL A 618 -6.45 -24.62 6.80
C VAL A 618 -6.57 -24.11 8.24
N GLU A 619 -5.85 -23.05 8.58
CA GLU A 619 -5.93 -22.44 9.92
C GLU A 619 -7.33 -21.91 10.24
N LYS A 620 -7.96 -21.20 9.28
CA LYS A 620 -9.33 -20.69 9.41
C LYS A 620 -10.36 -21.81 9.54
N CYS A 621 -10.22 -22.89 8.77
CA CYS A 621 -11.00 -24.12 8.92
C CYS A 621 -10.85 -24.73 10.32
N PHE A 622 -9.63 -24.79 10.86
CA PHE A 622 -9.36 -25.32 12.21
C PHE A 622 -10.02 -24.46 13.30
N ASN A 623 -9.89 -23.15 13.21
CA ASN A 623 -10.48 -22.20 14.16
C ASN A 623 -12.02 -22.30 14.17
N ALA A 624 -12.64 -22.35 12.98
CA ALA A 624 -14.09 -22.48 12.79
C ALA A 624 -14.66 -23.89 13.05
N SER A 625 -13.81 -24.88 13.37
CA SER A 625 -14.20 -26.28 13.55
C SER A 625 -14.58 -26.67 14.98
N ASN A 626 -15.40 -27.72 15.10
CA ASN A 626 -15.56 -28.49 16.34
C ASN A 626 -14.38 -29.45 16.59
N LEU A 627 -14.33 -30.10 17.75
CA LEU A 627 -13.23 -30.99 18.13
C LEU A 627 -12.96 -32.10 17.10
N SER A 628 -14.01 -32.80 16.64
CA SER A 628 -13.88 -33.90 15.67
C SER A 628 -13.31 -33.45 14.32
N LEU A 629 -13.70 -32.26 13.84
CA LEU A 629 -13.12 -31.67 12.63
C LEU A 629 -11.68 -31.20 12.84
N ARG A 630 -11.35 -30.66 14.03
CA ARG A 630 -9.98 -30.30 14.39
C ARG A 630 -9.06 -31.54 14.42
N GLU A 631 -9.53 -32.67 14.93
CA GLU A 631 -8.79 -33.95 14.88
C GLU A 631 -8.58 -34.43 13.45
N ALA A 632 -9.59 -34.32 12.58
CA ALA A 632 -9.45 -34.68 11.16
C ALA A 632 -8.39 -33.79 10.47
N ILE A 633 -8.43 -32.48 10.68
CA ILE A 633 -7.42 -31.54 10.16
C ILE A 633 -6.02 -31.88 10.71
N ALA A 634 -5.90 -32.14 12.02
CA ALA A 634 -4.62 -32.49 12.64
C ALA A 634 -4.06 -33.82 12.12
N SER A 635 -4.92 -34.81 11.86
CA SER A 635 -4.54 -36.09 11.25
C SER A 635 -4.05 -35.93 9.80
N ASP A 636 -4.74 -35.12 9.00
CA ASP A 636 -4.33 -34.85 7.62
C ASP A 636 -3.00 -34.09 7.58
N LEU A 637 -2.79 -33.11 8.48
CA LEU A 637 -1.52 -32.38 8.62
C LEU A 637 -0.36 -33.25 9.10
N LEU A 638 -0.65 -34.25 9.96
CA LEU A 638 0.36 -35.19 10.44
C LEU A 638 0.93 -36.04 9.29
N SER A 639 0.12 -36.35 8.27
CA SER A 639 0.57 -37.10 7.08
C SER A 639 1.64 -36.37 6.24
N VAL A 640 1.72 -35.04 6.35
CA VAL A 640 2.69 -34.19 5.61
C VAL A 640 3.72 -33.51 6.54
N GLN A 641 3.80 -33.92 7.81
CA GLN A 641 4.63 -33.28 8.84
C GLN A 641 6.13 -33.22 8.49
N SER A 642 6.66 -34.14 7.66
CA SER A 642 8.06 -34.11 7.22
C SER A 642 8.34 -33.06 6.12
N GLU A 643 7.35 -32.72 5.32
CA GLU A 643 7.47 -31.82 4.17
C GLU A 643 7.02 -30.40 4.49
N LEU A 644 5.98 -30.26 5.32
CA LEU A 644 5.40 -28.98 5.69
C LEU A 644 6.42 -27.97 6.29
N PRO A 645 7.41 -28.36 7.13
CA PRO A 645 8.46 -27.47 7.62
C PRO A 645 9.35 -26.86 6.54
N LYS A 646 9.42 -27.45 5.34
CA LYS A 646 10.20 -26.95 4.20
C LYS A 646 9.49 -25.81 3.47
N THR A 647 8.22 -25.58 3.76
CA THR A 647 7.42 -24.47 3.20
C THR A 647 7.55 -23.20 4.04
N LYS A 648 7.27 -22.04 3.45
CA LYS A 648 7.38 -20.74 4.13
C LYS A 648 6.46 -20.59 5.35
N GLN A 649 5.27 -21.19 5.33
CA GLN A 649 4.24 -21.03 6.38
C GLN A 649 4.07 -22.27 7.27
N GLY A 650 4.53 -23.44 6.83
CA GLY A 650 4.34 -24.70 7.53
C GLY A 650 4.89 -24.76 8.97
N PRO A 651 6.11 -24.25 9.27
CA PRO A 651 6.61 -24.17 10.64
C PRO A 651 5.71 -23.36 11.59
N TYR A 652 5.08 -22.30 11.08
CA TYR A 652 4.10 -21.50 11.83
C TYR A 652 2.80 -22.29 12.05
N LEU A 653 2.26 -22.91 11.00
CA LEU A 653 1.01 -23.67 11.05
C LEU A 653 1.10 -24.88 12.01
N LEU A 654 2.19 -25.67 11.91
CA LEU A 654 2.46 -26.81 12.80
C LEU A 654 2.49 -26.40 14.28
N ARG A 655 3.19 -25.29 14.58
CA ARG A 655 3.29 -24.72 15.94
C ARG A 655 1.94 -24.20 16.44
N LYS A 656 1.18 -23.49 15.59
CA LYS A 656 -0.10 -22.86 15.96
C LYS A 656 -1.19 -23.87 16.26
N LEU A 657 -1.22 -24.99 15.53
CA LEU A 657 -2.19 -26.08 15.73
C LEU A 657 -1.71 -27.15 16.75
N ASP A 658 -0.47 -27.07 17.24
CA ASP A 658 0.14 -28.03 18.18
C ASP A 658 0.12 -29.47 17.62
N ILE A 659 0.56 -29.63 16.36
CA ILE A 659 0.54 -30.94 15.66
C ILE A 659 1.49 -31.94 16.30
N ASP A 660 2.64 -31.50 16.80
CA ASP A 660 3.56 -32.34 17.59
C ASP A 660 2.91 -32.78 18.91
N GLY A 661 2.10 -31.92 19.54
CA GLY A 661 1.30 -32.25 20.71
C GLY A 661 0.20 -33.28 20.40
N TYR A 662 -0.47 -33.15 19.26
CA TYR A 662 -1.45 -34.14 18.77
C TYR A 662 -0.82 -35.51 18.54
N ALA A 663 0.33 -35.57 17.85
CA ALA A 663 1.03 -36.81 17.55
C ALA A 663 1.52 -37.55 18.81
N ASN A 664 2.12 -36.82 19.77
CA ASN A 664 2.73 -37.43 20.95
C ASN A 664 1.76 -37.61 22.14
N ARG A 665 0.76 -36.74 22.29
CA ARG A 665 -0.11 -36.64 23.48
C ARG A 665 -1.55 -36.26 23.08
N PRO A 666 -2.24 -37.11 22.27
CA PRO A 666 -3.52 -36.75 21.67
C PRO A 666 -4.60 -36.39 22.70
N ASP A 667 -4.65 -37.06 23.86
CA ASP A 667 -5.65 -36.75 24.90
C ASP A 667 -5.42 -35.40 25.58
N GLN A 668 -4.16 -35.02 25.83
CA GLN A 668 -3.85 -33.68 26.35
C GLN A 668 -4.18 -32.60 25.31
N TRP A 669 -3.91 -32.87 24.03
CA TRP A 669 -4.28 -31.98 22.94
C TRP A 669 -5.81 -31.84 22.84
N ARG A 670 -6.58 -32.93 22.88
CA ARG A 670 -8.06 -32.92 22.92
C ARG A 670 -8.58 -32.05 24.05
N SER A 671 -8.08 -32.26 25.27
CA SER A 671 -8.49 -31.48 26.44
C SER A 671 -8.20 -29.98 26.28
N ARG A 672 -7.02 -29.61 25.74
CA ARG A 672 -6.67 -28.21 25.43
C ARG A 672 -7.61 -27.60 24.38
N GLN A 673 -7.92 -28.34 23.31
CA GLN A 673 -8.80 -27.85 22.24
C GLN A 673 -10.26 -27.70 22.70
N ALA A 674 -10.75 -28.64 23.51
CA ALA A 674 -12.08 -28.58 24.12
C ALA A 674 -12.19 -27.40 25.10
N SER A 675 -11.18 -27.20 25.96
CA SER A 675 -11.10 -26.05 26.87
C SER A 675 -11.14 -24.72 26.11
N LYS A 676 -10.30 -24.54 25.07
CA LYS A 676 -10.34 -23.37 24.19
C LYS A 676 -11.74 -23.12 23.60
N GLN A 677 -12.47 -24.18 23.22
CA GLN A 677 -13.82 -24.04 22.68
C GLN A 677 -14.86 -23.67 23.76
N SER A 678 -14.71 -24.14 25.00
CA SER A 678 -15.59 -23.76 26.12
C SER A 678 -15.40 -22.30 26.48
N THR A 679 -14.15 -21.87 26.73
CA THR A 679 -13.81 -20.49 27.09
C THR A 679 -14.26 -19.49 26.01
N TYR A 680 -14.15 -19.83 24.72
CA TYR A 680 -14.65 -18.98 23.64
C TYR A 680 -16.19 -18.84 23.66
N LYS A 681 -16.92 -19.93 23.91
CA LYS A 681 -18.39 -19.89 24.03
C LYS A 681 -18.85 -19.12 25.26
N GLU A 682 -18.19 -19.32 26.40
CA GLU A 682 -18.44 -18.60 27.65
C GLU A 682 -18.20 -17.10 27.48
N PHE A 683 -17.07 -16.72 26.86
CA PHE A 683 -16.76 -15.33 26.53
C PHE A 683 -17.82 -14.71 25.60
N TYR A 684 -18.20 -15.42 24.52
CA TYR A 684 -19.24 -14.91 23.61
C TYR A 684 -20.62 -14.82 24.29
N ALA A 685 -20.96 -15.74 25.20
CA ALA A 685 -22.20 -15.66 25.97
C ALA A 685 -22.20 -14.50 26.98
N ALA A 686 -21.04 -14.13 27.53
CA ALA A 686 -20.90 -13.05 28.49
C ALA A 686 -20.78 -11.65 27.87
N PHE A 687 -20.19 -11.53 26.67
CA PHE A 687 -19.85 -10.24 26.04
C PHE A 687 -20.40 -10.04 24.62
N GLY A 688 -21.08 -11.05 24.03
CA GLY A 688 -21.54 -11.04 22.63
C GLY A 688 -22.84 -10.26 22.36
N SER A 689 -23.34 -9.47 23.30
CA SER A 689 -24.58 -8.69 23.15
C SER A 689 -24.33 -7.18 23.26
N GLY A 690 -24.45 -6.46 22.14
CA GLY A 690 -24.68 -5.02 22.13
C GLY A 690 -23.45 -4.10 22.29
N GLU A 691 -22.54 -4.12 21.32
CA GLU A 691 -21.89 -2.94 20.70
C GLU A 691 -20.69 -3.39 19.84
N ALA A 692 -20.70 -3.05 18.55
CA ALA A 692 -19.63 -3.44 17.64
C ALA A 692 -18.42 -2.50 17.76
N LYS A 693 -17.48 -2.83 18.65
CA LYS A 693 -16.10 -2.30 18.59
C LYS A 693 -15.10 -3.43 18.31
N SER A 694 -14.43 -3.30 17.18
CA SER A 694 -13.40 -4.24 16.69
C SER A 694 -12.25 -4.36 17.70
N SER A 695 -12.09 -5.54 18.31
CA SER A 695 -10.87 -5.92 19.02
C SER A 695 -10.11 -6.96 18.21
N LYS A 696 -8.94 -6.55 17.69
CA LYS A 696 -7.92 -7.47 17.19
C LYS A 696 -7.50 -8.42 18.30
N SER A 697 -7.34 -9.70 17.98
CA SER A 697 -6.56 -10.62 18.80
C SER A 697 -5.50 -11.30 17.94
N ASP A 698 -4.26 -10.84 18.11
CA ASP A 698 -3.09 -11.51 17.56
C ASP A 698 -2.04 -11.63 18.67
N SER A 699 -1.26 -12.72 18.61
CA SER A 699 -0.10 -13.04 19.48
C SER A 699 -0.21 -12.75 21.00
N PHE A 700 -0.36 -13.80 21.80
CA PHE A 700 0.29 -13.83 23.12
C PHE A 700 0.78 -15.24 23.46
N LEU A 701 2.11 -15.42 23.50
CA LEU A 701 2.90 -16.08 24.56
C LEU A 701 4.34 -16.28 24.07
N ALA A 702 5.26 -15.52 24.66
CA ALA A 702 6.69 -15.77 24.75
C ALA A 702 7.13 -15.46 26.20
N ASP A 703 8.31 -15.93 26.59
CA ASP A 703 8.50 -16.54 27.92
C ASP A 703 8.88 -15.64 29.12
N THR A 704 8.58 -16.17 30.32
CA THR A 704 9.24 -15.94 31.63
C THR A 704 9.38 -14.54 32.24
N SER A 705 8.76 -14.31 33.41
CA SER A 705 9.42 -14.34 34.74
C SER A 705 8.55 -13.70 35.86
N LYS A 706 8.95 -13.86 37.14
CA LYS A 706 8.08 -13.68 38.33
C LYS A 706 7.95 -12.23 38.82
N SER A 707 6.74 -11.82 39.22
CA SER A 707 6.51 -10.96 40.41
C SER A 707 5.07 -11.05 40.95
N THR A 708 4.95 -10.95 42.28
CA THR A 708 3.78 -10.84 43.19
C THR A 708 2.61 -9.94 42.73
N SER A 709 1.35 -10.05 43.22
CA SER A 709 0.69 -10.93 44.22
C SER A 709 -0.85 -10.77 44.16
N LEU A 710 -1.64 -11.77 44.61
CA LEU A 710 -3.11 -11.71 44.63
C LEU A 710 -3.68 -10.69 45.62
N THR A 711 -4.65 -9.87 45.20
CA THR A 711 -5.49 -9.02 46.07
C THR A 711 -6.98 -9.36 45.93
N LYS A 712 -7.42 -10.46 46.55
CA LYS A 712 -8.85 -10.81 46.64
C LYS A 712 -9.37 -11.23 48.04
N GLY A 713 -8.54 -11.13 49.09
CA GLY A 713 -8.93 -11.47 50.47
C GLY A 713 -9.36 -10.30 51.37
N ILE A 714 -9.27 -9.04 50.91
CA ILE A 714 -9.38 -7.84 51.78
C ILE A 714 -10.82 -7.29 51.88
N LYS A 715 -11.80 -7.85 51.15
CA LYS A 715 -13.20 -7.36 51.18
C LYS A 715 -14.12 -8.04 52.20
N ASP A 716 -13.79 -9.25 52.65
CA ASP A 716 -14.69 -9.99 53.55
C ASP A 716 -14.35 -9.76 55.04
N VAL A 717 -13.07 -9.61 55.39
CA VAL A 717 -12.63 -9.20 56.74
C VAL A 717 -13.15 -7.80 57.13
N ARG A 718 -13.49 -6.96 56.15
CA ARG A 718 -13.95 -5.59 56.40
C ARG A 718 -15.42 -5.48 56.81
N LYS A 719 -16.24 -6.53 56.61
CA LYS A 719 -17.67 -6.52 57.01
C LYS A 719 -17.92 -6.97 58.45
N GLU A 720 -16.96 -7.65 59.06
CA GLU A 720 -17.08 -8.21 60.42
C GLU A 720 -16.69 -7.18 61.50
N ILE A 721 -15.85 -6.21 61.16
CA ILE A 721 -15.42 -5.12 62.06
C ILE A 721 -16.48 -4.01 62.15
N ASP A 722 -17.15 -3.68 61.03
CA ASP A 722 -18.17 -2.62 60.98
C ASP A 722 -19.42 -2.91 61.83
N HIS A 723 -19.67 -4.18 62.19
CA HIS A 723 -20.82 -4.54 63.04
C HIS A 723 -20.58 -4.31 64.54
N HIS A 724 -19.32 -4.16 64.98
CA HIS A 724 -18.93 -4.04 66.40
C HIS A 724 -18.67 -2.60 66.88
N LEU A 725 -18.67 -1.61 65.99
CA LEU A 725 -18.42 -0.19 66.34
C LEU A 725 -19.70 0.65 66.43
N ALA A 726 -20.88 0.06 66.26
CA ALA A 726 -22.17 0.75 66.33
C ALA A 726 -22.74 0.93 67.76
N SER A 727 -21.94 0.69 68.81
CA SER A 727 -22.40 0.77 70.21
C SER A 727 -21.39 1.40 71.18
N SER A 728 -21.01 2.67 70.98
CA SER A 728 -20.90 3.61 72.10
C SER A 728 -20.99 5.08 71.65
N GLU A 729 -21.81 5.85 72.38
CA GLU A 729 -21.67 7.29 72.71
C GLU A 729 -21.29 8.28 71.58
N LYS A 730 -22.20 9.11 71.03
CA LYS A 730 -22.81 10.31 71.66
C LYS A 730 -21.86 11.10 72.58
N TYR A 731 -21.46 12.32 72.17
CA TYR A 731 -21.79 13.62 72.82
C TYR A 731 -20.95 14.78 72.22
N VAL A 732 -21.62 15.83 71.68
CA VAL A 732 -21.22 17.28 71.71
C VAL A 732 -19.91 17.73 70.96
N LYS A 733 -19.79 18.88 70.28
CA LYS A 733 -20.67 19.88 69.59
C LYS A 733 -19.75 20.93 68.89
N HIS A 734 -20.23 21.57 67.80
CA HIS A 734 -19.79 22.89 67.27
C HIS A 734 -18.33 23.05 66.77
N ALA A 735 -17.99 23.93 65.79
CA ALA A 735 -18.76 24.69 64.79
C ALA A 735 -17.81 25.39 63.77
N VAL A 736 -18.31 25.72 62.56
CA VAL A 736 -18.05 26.98 61.77
C VAL A 736 -16.60 27.24 61.25
N VAL A 737 -16.31 27.77 60.04
CA VAL A 737 -17.03 27.99 58.75
C VAL A 737 -16.01 28.41 57.66
N ASP A 738 -16.37 28.24 56.39
CA ASP A 738 -15.92 28.87 55.12
C ASP A 738 -14.44 29.18 54.74
N ASP A 739 -13.98 28.48 53.70
CA ASP A 739 -13.83 28.95 52.30
C ASP A 739 -12.93 30.16 51.86
N VAL A 740 -12.04 29.82 50.90
CA VAL A 740 -11.81 30.51 49.60
C VAL A 740 -10.94 31.80 49.48
N MET A 741 -9.73 31.54 48.92
CA MET A 741 -9.10 32.22 47.75
C MET A 741 -8.26 33.54 47.83
N LYS A 742 -7.13 33.44 47.11
CA LYS A 742 -6.51 34.39 46.13
C LYS A 742 -5.34 35.35 46.49
N LEU A 743 -4.24 35.07 45.76
CA LEU A 743 -3.32 35.94 45.00
C LEU A 743 -2.41 37.00 45.69
N LYS A 744 -1.09 36.75 45.51
CA LYS A 744 -0.05 37.66 44.96
C LYS A 744 -0.24 39.19 45.10
N ASN A 745 0.70 39.87 45.79
CA ASN A 745 1.56 40.86 45.10
C ASN A 745 2.86 41.31 45.83
N LYS A 746 3.74 41.88 45.01
CA LYS A 746 5.07 42.49 45.22
C LYS A 746 5.31 43.36 46.47
N LYS A 747 6.61 43.45 46.86
CA LYS A 747 7.53 44.64 46.95
C LYS A 747 8.32 44.83 48.28
N HIS A 748 9.65 44.80 48.11
CA HIS A 748 10.69 45.70 48.67
C HIS A 748 11.18 45.71 50.16
N LYS A 749 12.53 45.62 50.21
CA LYS A 749 13.53 46.41 50.99
C LYS A 749 13.91 46.01 52.44
N ARG A 750 15.21 45.66 52.55
CA ARG A 750 16.24 46.02 53.58
C ARG A 750 15.94 45.63 55.05
N GLY A 751 16.89 45.05 55.80
CA GLY A 751 18.29 44.64 55.51
C GLY A 751 19.11 44.41 56.78
N HIS A 752 20.46 44.47 56.65
CA HIS A 752 21.52 44.48 57.69
C HIS A 752 22.08 43.15 58.23
N GLY A 753 23.44 43.07 58.29
CA GLY A 753 24.21 42.06 59.05
C GLY A 753 25.56 41.59 58.45
N GLY A 754 26.65 42.37 58.57
CA GLY A 754 28.08 41.98 58.33
C GLY A 754 28.50 41.69 56.86
N ALA A 755 29.52 42.28 56.23
CA ALA A 755 30.95 42.49 56.58
C ALA A 755 31.71 41.16 56.84
N SER A 756 32.83 40.81 56.18
CA SER A 756 33.61 41.41 55.07
C SER A 756 34.61 40.31 54.56
N GLU A 757 35.50 40.44 53.55
CA GLU A 757 35.95 41.60 52.75
C GLU A 757 36.18 41.26 51.24
N LYS A 758 37.42 40.95 50.83
CA LYS A 758 37.96 41.03 49.44
C LYS A 758 39.29 40.28 49.24
N ALA A 759 39.60 40.03 47.95
CA ALA A 759 40.96 39.97 47.36
C ALA A 759 41.88 38.78 47.75
N SER A 760 42.84 38.32 46.95
CA SER A 760 43.17 38.50 45.52
C SER A 760 44.34 37.56 45.11
N GLY A 761 44.47 37.21 43.82
CA GLY A 761 45.80 37.12 43.17
C GLY A 761 46.64 35.83 43.27
N SER A 762 46.71 35.14 42.13
CA SER A 762 47.96 34.80 41.41
C SER A 762 49.00 33.76 41.93
N VAL A 763 49.32 32.83 41.01
CA VAL A 763 50.68 32.38 40.60
C VAL A 763 51.37 31.21 41.33
N ASN A 764 51.67 30.19 40.50
CA ASN A 764 52.74 29.16 40.53
C ASN A 764 53.16 28.47 41.85
N GLN A 765 53.16 27.13 41.81
CA GLN A 765 54.42 26.36 41.85
C GLN A 765 54.29 24.93 41.27
N LYS A 766 55.22 24.60 40.36
CA LYS A 766 55.69 23.25 39.97
C LYS A 766 57.04 23.02 40.70
N PRO A 767 57.71 21.85 40.58
CA PRO A 767 57.25 20.45 40.65
C PRO A 767 58.17 19.63 41.60
N PHE A 768 57.98 18.31 41.79
CA PHE A 768 59.08 17.43 42.24
C PHE A 768 58.98 15.96 41.80
N LEU A 769 60.10 15.26 41.94
CA LEU A 769 60.41 13.87 41.54
C LEU A 769 60.62 13.00 42.83
N SER A 770 60.91 11.68 42.82
CA SER A 770 61.36 10.77 41.77
C SER A 770 61.01 9.28 42.04
N VAL A 771 60.83 8.50 40.97
CA VAL A 771 61.45 7.18 40.69
C VAL A 771 61.85 6.25 41.87
N ASP A 772 61.35 4.99 41.83
CA ASP A 772 62.14 3.73 41.79
C ASP A 772 61.95 2.58 42.84
N LEU A 773 62.20 1.37 42.30
CA LEU A 773 62.87 0.18 42.87
C LEU A 773 62.13 -1.05 43.46
N LYS A 774 62.53 -2.21 42.87
CA LYS A 774 62.63 -3.61 43.39
C LYS A 774 61.34 -4.45 43.48
N LYS A 775 61.37 -5.79 43.31
CA LYS A 775 62.25 -6.76 42.58
C LYS A 775 61.64 -8.17 42.82
N ASN A 776 61.58 -9.07 41.82
CA ASN A 776 62.05 -10.46 41.99
C ASN A 776 62.07 -11.29 40.69
N LYS A 777 63.00 -12.25 40.62
CA LYS A 777 63.29 -13.15 39.48
C LYS A 777 62.80 -14.60 39.74
N ARG A 778 62.54 -15.34 38.65
CA ARG A 778 62.98 -16.74 38.34
C ARG A 778 62.45 -17.07 36.92
N HIS A 779 63.28 -17.16 35.87
CA HIS A 779 64.03 -18.34 35.37
C HIS A 779 63.18 -19.61 35.13
N GLY A 780 63.20 -20.25 33.94
CA GLY A 780 63.94 -19.91 32.70
C GLY A 780 63.84 -20.94 31.55
N GLN A 781 64.66 -20.73 30.50
CA GLN A 781 64.96 -21.58 29.31
C GLN A 781 63.83 -21.70 28.24
N GLU A 782 64.02 -21.34 26.95
CA GLU A 782 64.96 -21.80 25.89
C GLU A 782 64.56 -23.20 25.35
N GLU A 783 64.50 -23.51 24.05
CA GLU A 783 65.29 -23.10 22.87
C GLU A 783 64.44 -22.83 21.58
N GLN A 784 64.76 -21.81 20.77
CA GLN A 784 65.51 -21.80 19.50
C GLN A 784 64.94 -22.51 18.24
N SER A 785 64.53 -21.66 17.29
CA SER A 785 64.84 -21.68 15.84
C SER A 785 64.99 -22.99 15.04
N LYS A 786 64.35 -23.01 13.85
CA LYS A 786 65.09 -23.00 12.57
C LYS A 786 64.23 -22.57 11.39
N ALA A 787 64.80 -21.72 10.53
CA ALA A 787 64.25 -21.39 9.22
C ALA A 787 64.69 -22.43 8.18
N SER A 788 63.89 -22.62 7.13
CA SER A 788 64.41 -22.95 5.79
C SER A 788 63.45 -22.55 4.67
N ARG A 789 64.04 -22.09 3.56
CA ARG A 789 63.39 -21.50 2.38
C ARG A 789 63.24 -22.54 1.25
N LYS A 790 62.52 -22.15 0.17
CA LYS A 790 62.54 -22.70 -1.22
C LYS A 790 61.81 -24.05 -1.37
N LYS A 791 61.14 -24.38 -2.49
CA LYS A 791 60.86 -23.78 -3.84
C LYS A 791 59.49 -24.35 -4.29
N LEU A 792 58.57 -23.63 -4.93
CA LEU A 792 58.53 -23.07 -6.31
C LEU A 792 58.21 -24.12 -7.41
N LYS A 793 57.17 -23.82 -8.21
CA LYS A 793 56.48 -24.62 -9.27
C LYS A 793 55.44 -25.61 -8.73
N VAL A 794 54.28 -25.80 -9.38
CA VAL A 794 53.79 -25.29 -10.69
C VAL A 794 52.66 -24.28 -10.49
#